data_AF-A0A098TKF5-F1
#
_entry.id   AF-A0A098TKF5-F1
#
_cell.length_a   1.000
_cell.length_b   1.000
_cell.length_c   1.000
_cell.angle_alpha   90.00
_cell.angle_beta   90.00
_cell.angle_gamma   90.00
#
_symmetry.space_group_name_H-M   'P 1'
#
loop_
_entity.id
_entity.type
_entity.pdbx_description
1 polymer ?
#
loop_
_entity_poly.entity_id
_entity_poly.type
_entity_poly.pdbx_seq_one_letter_code
_entity_poly.pdbx_strand_id
1 'polypeptide(L)'
;MSGDGSVQLTGSGVTVPTQTGTTLVAGQVDVSGQQGGRVALLGQQVGLVGATVNASGGNGGGTVLVGGDYLGQGTIPNAAFTFVSPDSTLRADALSGGNGGKVIVWADQATRFYGTITAQGGAESGNGGFVETSGKQFLEVIGATVDTSARLGQVGTWLLDPFDLTISVSGDQNVTGLTTGPLFTPSSSPSNLNVTTLENALVVNDVTVSANKIDVLDSINFTGASDRTLTLNAAGEIEVQDGVSITSSIAALNLAFNANDSIKLNGSSSGISINTNGGSVQLLADADSSSGGALSITHAFILTGGADFVGFGTGDSNFSNGITITNSTLNTGSGHIFLTGNGFTSGSGNGNIGIKLDNSALITTGSGTINLTGIGGDGSGDQNYGILLQNSAQIIASGDGVITLNGTGGNGINDNYGVFLDGSTTSISANSGDITITGIGNGTGTNNYGILLQNGADISESGTGNLTLNGTGGNGTSSNVGILLFGAGTSVSSSGSGTMQLLGIGQGNSTTNIGVAILGGASVFASGSGSTLLDGTGGSGGTANHGVLLQGPTTSIQVTNGSLSIQGVANGSGSSQGIRIDSGVTISAIGSGDIDLQGTGAGISDGIFSTGSGNLIGGGSATGNISLTADRLTLDNVTVQGSGTLLIQPLSQSTSIGVGSGSSGTLNLNTTELANLVDGFTSITIGRSDSSGAMNIGTATLQDNLKLQTPSGGTMTFTGTLDLGGNNLTLKSGGTVTQSAGAIANVNGLELIGTGSYSLTSSTNDVNTLVANTNAVSFRDLDDLTIGTVGSTTGITTSNDSVNLQVGTNLAIDAPINLGNGNLTLNVGSGVSQTLSIVANGLELLGSGATYNLTGTNIINTLAGDIAALNFNNIASFTIGTVNSTNGLRVSGTTQLTSTSAVSQTQAVITPDLELLGSGSFTLTNGANDIDILASNTIGGVSFSDVDDLTIGSVLSASGMTTSNSDVSLQVGTTLTINAPISLGSGNLTLQVGTATTQDAATSESSGGAITAAGLVLLGNGSYDLWNSANDVSTLAANTNNLIHFTDQNGFNIGTVNTTNGVTTTGNLVLDAGGAVTQTQAIAAAGLGLLGSGSYTLENTANNVTTLAADTTGAISYIDADGLTIGSVNPTGITSTSGFYSYPHGQSHPGCPNCHYGNGDTLGSRSGQCLLK
;
A
#
# COMPACT_ATOMS: atom_id res chain seq x y z
N MET A 1 92.89 -54.06 7.00
CA MET A 1 92.27 -55.40 6.93
C MET A 1 92.16 -55.93 8.34
N SER A 2 91.00 -56.43 8.73
CA SER A 2 90.76 -57.10 10.02
C SER A 2 91.31 -58.52 10.03
N GLY A 3 91.30 -59.18 11.20
CA GLY A 3 91.81 -60.54 11.39
C GLY A 3 91.09 -61.65 10.61
N ASP A 4 89.95 -61.35 9.98
CA ASP A 4 89.15 -62.23 9.13
C ASP A 4 89.34 -61.97 7.62
N GLY A 5 90.23 -61.05 7.23
CA GLY A 5 90.52 -60.72 5.84
C GLY A 5 89.59 -59.66 5.21
N SER A 6 88.64 -59.10 5.95
CA SER A 6 87.78 -58.03 5.43
C SER A 6 88.46 -56.64 5.45
N VAL A 7 88.08 -55.76 4.52
CA VAL A 7 88.54 -54.36 4.46
C VAL A 7 87.59 -53.53 5.30
N GLN A 8 88.12 -52.76 6.26
CA GLN A 8 87.34 -51.89 7.13
C GLN A 8 87.79 -50.44 6.98
N LEU A 9 86.83 -49.51 7.09
CA LEU A 9 87.12 -48.08 7.19
C LEU A 9 87.87 -47.79 8.50
N THR A 10 89.04 -47.16 8.40
CA THR A 10 89.85 -46.79 9.57
C THR A 10 89.13 -45.72 10.39
N GLY A 11 88.83 -46.01 11.66
CA GLY A 11 88.14 -45.11 12.58
C GLY A 11 86.71 -45.54 12.92
N SER A 12 85.93 -46.00 11.93
CA SER A 12 84.55 -46.47 12.16
C SER A 12 84.43 -47.99 12.35
N GLY A 13 85.42 -48.76 11.89
CA GLY A 13 85.40 -50.23 11.98
C GLY A 13 84.39 -50.89 11.02
N VAL A 14 83.72 -50.11 10.17
CA VAL A 14 82.72 -50.58 9.21
C VAL A 14 83.40 -51.39 8.11
N THR A 15 82.96 -52.63 7.92
CA THR A 15 83.43 -53.50 6.83
C THR A 15 82.89 -53.01 5.49
N VAL A 16 83.80 -52.77 4.55
CA VAL A 16 83.52 -52.47 3.15
C VAL A 16 82.81 -53.69 2.53
N PRO A 17 81.56 -53.55 2.06
CA PRO A 17 80.84 -54.63 1.42
C PRO A 17 81.62 -55.16 0.21
N THR A 18 81.65 -56.48 0.04
CA THR A 18 82.27 -57.13 -1.13
C THR A 18 81.32 -57.18 -2.34
N GLN A 19 80.13 -56.59 -2.23
CA GLN A 19 79.12 -56.55 -3.28
C GLN A 19 79.50 -55.51 -4.35
N THR A 20 79.48 -55.92 -5.61
CA THR A 20 79.75 -55.02 -6.75
C THR A 20 78.70 -53.90 -6.81
N GLY A 21 79.12 -52.69 -7.19
CA GLY A 21 78.21 -51.54 -7.32
C GLY A 21 77.99 -50.72 -6.04
N THR A 22 78.79 -50.95 -4.99
CA THR A 22 78.74 -50.18 -3.73
C THR A 22 79.64 -48.95 -3.79
N THR A 23 79.10 -47.77 -3.47
CA THR A 23 79.83 -46.52 -3.25
C THR A 23 79.83 -46.20 -1.76
N LEU A 24 81.01 -46.26 -1.11
CA LEU A 24 81.19 -45.84 0.28
C LEU A 24 81.99 -44.54 0.34
N VAL A 25 81.46 -43.54 1.03
CA VAL A 25 82.09 -42.24 1.24
C VAL A 25 82.33 -42.03 2.73
N ALA A 26 83.55 -41.64 3.08
CA ALA A 26 83.96 -41.28 4.43
C ALA A 26 84.92 -40.08 4.36
N GLY A 27 85.02 -39.28 5.42
CA GLY A 27 85.82 -38.06 5.39
C GLY A 27 85.17 -36.95 4.55
N GLN A 28 85.96 -36.09 3.89
CA GLN A 28 85.46 -34.86 3.26
C GLN A 28 85.30 -34.96 1.74
N VAL A 29 84.16 -34.49 1.22
CA VAL A 29 83.92 -34.17 -0.20
C VAL A 29 83.48 -32.70 -0.28
N ASP A 30 84.34 -31.82 -0.80
CA ASP A 30 84.11 -30.37 -0.78
C ASP A 30 84.08 -29.77 -2.19
N VAL A 31 82.95 -29.16 -2.54
CA VAL A 31 82.70 -28.39 -3.77
C VAL A 31 82.16 -26.99 -3.42
N SER A 32 82.50 -26.46 -2.25
CA SER A 32 82.08 -25.12 -1.80
C SER A 32 82.78 -24.00 -2.57
N GLY A 33 82.13 -22.83 -2.67
CA GLY A 33 82.63 -21.71 -3.49
C GLY A 33 81.89 -20.39 -3.27
N GLN A 34 82.01 -19.43 -4.19
CA GLN A 34 81.16 -18.22 -4.18
C GLN A 34 79.70 -18.57 -4.53
N GLN A 35 79.51 -19.53 -5.43
CA GLN A 35 78.30 -20.29 -5.61
C GLN A 35 78.64 -21.74 -5.24
N GLY A 36 77.77 -22.41 -4.49
CA GLY A 36 77.98 -23.82 -4.16
C GLY A 36 78.01 -24.71 -5.42
N GLY A 37 78.94 -25.67 -5.46
CA GLY A 37 79.08 -26.61 -6.57
C GLY A 37 78.05 -27.75 -6.56
N ARG A 38 78.21 -28.71 -7.49
CA ARG A 38 77.36 -29.91 -7.58
C ARG A 38 78.17 -31.17 -7.28
N VAL A 39 77.63 -32.03 -6.41
CA VAL A 39 78.16 -33.35 -6.11
C VAL A 39 77.06 -34.40 -6.27
N ALA A 40 77.40 -35.53 -6.91
CA ALA A 40 76.51 -36.67 -7.06
C ALA A 40 77.25 -37.95 -6.64
N LEU A 41 76.75 -38.65 -5.63
CA LEU A 41 77.29 -39.89 -5.08
C LEU A 41 76.36 -41.03 -5.49
N LEU A 42 76.80 -41.87 -6.44
CA LEU A 42 75.94 -42.81 -7.16
C LEU A 42 76.49 -44.23 -7.05
N GLY A 43 75.60 -45.23 -7.07
CA GLY A 43 75.92 -46.67 -6.98
C GLY A 43 74.64 -47.48 -6.84
N GLN A 44 74.72 -48.81 -6.91
CA GLN A 44 73.60 -49.69 -6.55
C GLN A 44 73.35 -49.66 -5.04
N GLN A 45 74.40 -49.49 -4.24
CA GLN A 45 74.36 -49.21 -2.80
C GLN A 45 75.21 -47.97 -2.54
N VAL A 46 74.69 -46.97 -1.81
CA VAL A 46 75.43 -45.74 -1.48
C VAL A 46 75.46 -45.55 0.04
N GLY A 47 76.64 -45.59 0.65
CA GLY A 47 76.80 -45.42 2.09
C GLY A 47 77.73 -44.26 2.45
N LEU A 48 77.27 -43.35 3.31
CA LEU A 48 78.06 -42.28 3.91
C LEU A 48 78.31 -42.62 5.38
N VAL A 49 79.58 -42.73 5.77
CA VAL A 49 79.99 -43.12 7.13
C VAL A 49 80.99 -42.11 7.66
N GLY A 50 80.58 -41.27 8.62
CA GLY A 50 81.37 -40.15 9.12
C GLY A 50 81.83 -39.21 8.01
N ALA A 51 80.97 -38.96 7.02
CA ALA A 51 81.29 -38.18 5.83
C ALA A 51 80.82 -36.73 5.95
N THR A 52 81.61 -35.76 5.49
CA THR A 52 81.20 -34.36 5.31
C THR A 52 81.16 -34.03 3.83
N VAL A 53 79.97 -33.81 3.28
CA VAL A 53 79.75 -33.41 1.89
C VAL A 53 79.36 -31.93 1.87
N ASN A 54 80.24 -31.05 1.38
CA ASN A 54 80.06 -29.60 1.44
C ASN A 54 79.91 -28.99 0.04
N ALA A 55 78.72 -28.52 -0.27
CA ALA A 55 78.38 -27.75 -1.47
C ALA A 55 77.86 -26.35 -1.10
N SER A 56 78.28 -25.79 0.03
CA SER A 56 77.85 -24.45 0.46
C SER A 56 78.47 -23.35 -0.43
N GLY A 57 77.84 -22.18 -0.50
CA GLY A 57 78.38 -21.03 -1.24
C GLY A 57 78.16 -19.67 -0.58
N GLY A 58 78.96 -18.67 -0.96
CA GLY A 58 78.81 -17.29 -0.44
C GLY A 58 77.51 -16.59 -0.87
N ASN A 59 77.14 -16.72 -2.14
CA ASN A 59 76.01 -16.05 -2.80
C ASN A 59 74.86 -17.01 -3.15
N GLY A 60 74.91 -18.25 -2.65
CA GLY A 60 73.93 -19.29 -2.92
C GLY A 60 74.47 -20.70 -2.68
N GLY A 61 73.63 -21.58 -2.15
CA GLY A 61 73.95 -22.99 -1.94
C GLY A 61 74.06 -23.80 -3.23
N GLY A 62 74.74 -24.93 -3.15
CA GLY A 62 74.98 -25.85 -4.26
C GLY A 62 74.00 -27.02 -4.32
N THR A 63 74.39 -28.12 -4.94
CA THR A 63 73.56 -29.32 -5.07
C THR A 63 74.29 -30.57 -4.59
N VAL A 64 73.68 -31.32 -3.67
CA VAL A 64 74.17 -32.62 -3.20
C VAL A 64 73.13 -33.69 -3.56
N LEU A 65 73.53 -34.69 -4.35
CA LEU A 65 72.68 -35.83 -4.71
C LEU A 65 73.33 -37.11 -4.21
N VAL A 66 72.64 -37.85 -3.34
CA VAL A 66 73.13 -39.11 -2.77
C VAL A 66 72.15 -40.21 -3.13
N GLY A 67 72.60 -41.16 -3.93
CA GLY A 67 71.81 -42.31 -4.35
C GLY A 67 70.76 -42.02 -5.42
N GLY A 68 70.36 -40.79 -5.70
CA GLY A 68 69.41 -40.50 -6.78
C GLY A 68 69.09 -39.01 -6.92
N ASP A 69 68.14 -38.68 -7.80
CA ASP A 69 67.59 -37.33 -7.97
C ASP A 69 66.19 -37.22 -7.36
N TYR A 70 65.56 -36.06 -7.56
CA TYR A 70 64.22 -35.74 -7.07
C TYR A 70 63.21 -36.83 -7.39
N LEU A 71 62.54 -37.37 -6.36
CA LEU A 71 61.56 -38.48 -6.45
C LEU A 71 62.07 -39.73 -7.19
N GLY A 72 63.39 -39.86 -7.37
CA GLY A 72 63.99 -40.90 -8.21
C GLY A 72 63.67 -40.78 -9.70
N GLN A 73 63.22 -39.62 -10.19
CA GLN A 73 62.76 -39.42 -11.58
C GLN A 73 63.80 -38.69 -12.47
N GLY A 74 65.03 -38.51 -12.00
CA GLY A 74 66.08 -37.80 -12.73
C GLY A 74 66.80 -38.63 -13.80
N THR A 75 67.79 -38.00 -14.43
CA THR A 75 68.67 -38.66 -15.43
C THR A 75 69.85 -39.42 -14.79
N ILE A 76 70.07 -39.24 -13.50
CA ILE A 76 71.09 -39.98 -12.74
C ILE A 76 70.52 -41.31 -12.21
N PRO A 77 71.31 -42.40 -12.21
CA PRO A 77 70.84 -43.70 -11.71
C PRO A 77 70.45 -43.66 -10.22
N ASN A 78 69.36 -44.34 -9.87
CA ASN A 78 68.94 -44.53 -8.49
C ASN A 78 69.67 -45.72 -7.84
N ALA A 79 70.04 -45.58 -6.57
CA ALA A 79 70.53 -46.65 -5.73
C ALA A 79 69.35 -47.54 -5.31
N ALA A 80 69.60 -48.83 -5.15
CA ALA A 80 68.66 -49.72 -4.47
C ALA A 80 68.62 -49.40 -2.97
N PHE A 81 69.77 -49.08 -2.37
CA PHE A 81 69.87 -48.76 -0.95
C PHE A 81 70.79 -47.58 -0.70
N THR A 82 70.36 -46.66 0.16
CA THR A 82 71.16 -45.52 0.61
C THR A 82 71.24 -45.52 2.14
N PHE A 83 72.43 -45.33 2.69
CA PHE A 83 72.68 -45.27 4.13
C PHE A 83 73.52 -44.04 4.45
N VAL A 84 73.13 -43.26 5.46
CA VAL A 84 73.90 -42.11 5.96
C VAL A 84 73.99 -42.20 7.48
N SER A 85 75.20 -42.33 8.01
CA SER A 85 75.44 -42.49 9.45
C SER A 85 75.12 -41.22 10.26
N PRO A 86 74.86 -41.35 11.59
CA PRO A 86 74.55 -40.21 12.46
C PRO A 86 75.60 -39.10 12.50
N ASP A 87 76.87 -39.45 12.28
CA ASP A 87 78.02 -38.54 12.28
C ASP A 87 78.36 -37.98 10.88
N SER A 88 77.52 -38.24 9.87
CA SER A 88 77.68 -37.65 8.53
C SER A 88 76.93 -36.33 8.40
N THR A 89 77.50 -35.37 7.65
CA THR A 89 76.93 -34.04 7.42
C THR A 89 76.94 -33.68 5.93
N LEU A 90 75.81 -33.24 5.40
CA LEU A 90 75.64 -32.75 4.03
C LEU A 90 75.28 -31.26 4.09
N ARG A 91 76.00 -30.41 3.36
CA ARG A 91 75.85 -28.96 3.43
C ARG A 91 75.64 -28.36 2.05
N ALA A 92 74.67 -27.48 1.94
CA ALA A 92 74.41 -26.66 0.75
C ALA A 92 73.94 -25.27 1.20
N ASP A 93 74.58 -24.70 2.23
CA ASP A 93 74.20 -23.40 2.79
C ASP A 93 74.55 -22.24 1.84
N ALA A 94 73.78 -21.17 1.89
CA ALA A 94 74.24 -19.84 1.49
C ALA A 94 74.83 -19.12 2.72
N LEU A 95 76.10 -18.71 2.65
CA LEU A 95 76.83 -18.20 3.82
C LEU A 95 76.67 -16.67 4.03
N SER A 96 76.52 -15.88 2.95
CA SER A 96 76.32 -14.42 3.02
C SER A 96 74.99 -13.99 2.41
N GLY A 97 74.83 -14.09 1.10
CA GLY A 97 73.57 -13.78 0.40
C GLY A 97 73.11 -14.96 -0.45
N GLY A 98 71.85 -14.93 -0.90
CA GLY A 98 71.29 -15.94 -1.79
C GLY A 98 70.63 -17.12 -1.07
N ASN A 99 69.96 -17.98 -1.85
CA ASN A 99 69.15 -19.05 -1.31
C ASN A 99 70.00 -20.26 -0.89
N GLY A 100 69.53 -20.99 0.11
CA GLY A 100 70.01 -22.33 0.39
C GLY A 100 69.88 -23.25 -0.82
N GLY A 101 70.74 -24.27 -0.86
CA GLY A 101 70.88 -25.17 -2.00
C GLY A 101 69.90 -26.34 -1.99
N LYS A 102 70.20 -27.35 -2.81
CA LYS A 102 69.38 -28.56 -2.96
C LYS A 102 70.13 -29.78 -2.43
N VAL A 103 69.53 -30.55 -1.53
CA VAL A 103 70.10 -31.82 -1.03
C VAL A 103 69.09 -32.94 -1.19
N ILE A 104 69.45 -34.02 -1.89
CA ILE A 104 68.59 -35.19 -2.09
C ILE A 104 69.32 -36.44 -1.63
N VAL A 105 68.65 -37.25 -0.82
CA VAL A 105 69.06 -38.59 -0.42
C VAL A 105 67.96 -39.55 -0.85
N TRP A 106 68.25 -40.45 -1.80
CA TRP A 106 67.25 -41.31 -2.45
C TRP A 106 67.70 -42.76 -2.54
N ALA A 107 66.75 -43.69 -2.48
CA ALA A 107 66.91 -45.08 -2.88
C ALA A 107 65.58 -45.74 -3.29
N ASP A 108 65.62 -46.72 -4.19
CA ASP A 108 64.43 -47.42 -4.69
C ASP A 108 63.90 -48.49 -3.72
N GLN A 109 64.73 -49.07 -2.84
CA GLN A 109 64.30 -50.09 -1.87
C GLN A 109 64.33 -49.55 -0.43
N ALA A 110 65.44 -48.96 0.01
CA ALA A 110 65.45 -48.30 1.32
C ALA A 110 66.48 -47.19 1.46
N THR A 111 66.03 -46.08 2.04
CA THR A 111 66.89 -44.99 2.51
C THR A 111 66.92 -45.01 4.03
N ARG A 112 68.11 -45.10 4.60
CA ARG A 112 68.36 -45.01 6.05
C ARG A 112 69.23 -43.81 6.32
N PHE A 113 68.61 -42.71 6.75
CA PHE A 113 69.29 -41.42 6.92
C PHE A 113 69.26 -41.00 8.39
N TYR A 114 70.43 -40.94 9.03
CA TYR A 114 70.53 -40.54 10.43
C TYR A 114 71.37 -39.27 10.64
N GLY A 115 71.94 -38.73 9.57
CA GLY A 115 72.91 -37.64 9.60
C GLY A 115 72.29 -36.25 9.71
N THR A 116 73.11 -35.23 9.44
CA THR A 116 72.70 -33.82 9.40
C THR A 116 72.70 -33.28 7.97
N ILE A 117 71.65 -32.59 7.55
CA ILE A 117 71.60 -31.79 6.32
C ILE A 117 71.39 -30.32 6.67
N THR A 118 72.15 -29.43 6.03
CA THR A 118 71.98 -27.97 6.14
C THR A 118 71.88 -27.37 4.74
N ALA A 119 70.84 -26.58 4.50
CA ALA A 119 70.63 -25.83 3.28
C ALA A 119 70.01 -24.46 3.63
N GLN A 120 70.69 -23.72 4.50
CA GLN A 120 70.19 -22.44 5.02
C GLN A 120 70.29 -21.31 3.99
N GLY A 121 69.37 -20.35 4.08
CA GLY A 121 69.46 -19.08 3.35
C GLY A 121 70.55 -18.17 3.90
N GLY A 122 71.05 -17.25 3.06
CA GLY A 122 72.12 -16.31 3.40
C GLY A 122 71.78 -15.43 4.60
N ALA A 123 72.80 -15.12 5.41
CA ALA A 123 72.66 -14.26 6.59
C ALA A 123 72.18 -12.83 6.28
N GLU A 124 72.41 -12.34 5.06
CA GLU A 124 72.07 -11.00 4.57
C GLU A 124 70.83 -10.99 3.65
N SER A 125 70.55 -12.10 2.96
CA SER A 125 69.39 -12.25 2.06
C SER A 125 69.23 -13.70 1.58
N GLY A 126 68.03 -14.07 1.14
CA GLY A 126 67.74 -15.35 0.50
C GLY A 126 66.88 -16.29 1.34
N ASN A 127 66.21 -17.21 0.66
CA ASN A 127 65.32 -18.22 1.25
C ASN A 127 66.10 -19.49 1.62
N GLY A 128 65.47 -20.32 2.44
CA GLY A 128 65.91 -21.68 2.72
C GLY A 128 65.95 -22.54 1.47
N GLY A 129 66.77 -23.58 1.52
CA GLY A 129 66.94 -24.54 0.44
C GLY A 129 65.87 -25.65 0.43
N PHE A 130 66.05 -26.60 -0.48
CA PHE A 130 65.18 -27.76 -0.60
C PHE A 130 65.93 -29.03 -0.21
N VAL A 131 65.36 -29.81 0.69
CA VAL A 131 65.92 -31.08 1.16
C VAL A 131 64.93 -32.21 0.94
N GLU A 132 65.39 -33.32 0.37
CA GLU A 132 64.61 -34.56 0.24
C GLU A 132 65.39 -35.72 0.85
N THR A 133 64.73 -36.49 1.73
CA THR A 133 65.24 -37.78 2.20
C THR A 133 64.14 -38.82 2.02
N SER A 134 64.23 -39.61 0.97
CA SER A 134 63.11 -40.45 0.52
C SER A 134 63.59 -41.84 0.13
N GLY A 135 62.68 -42.81 0.22
CA GLY A 135 62.94 -44.17 -0.21
C GLY A 135 61.67 -44.78 -0.80
N LYS A 136 61.67 -45.11 -2.09
CA LYS A 136 60.45 -45.51 -2.83
C LYS A 136 59.65 -46.65 -2.18
N GLN A 137 60.29 -47.50 -1.37
CA GLN A 137 59.61 -48.52 -0.58
C GLN A 137 59.69 -48.22 0.91
N PHE A 138 60.88 -47.94 1.45
CA PHE A 138 61.09 -47.75 2.88
C PHE A 138 62.03 -46.56 3.19
N LEU A 139 61.70 -45.83 4.26
CA LEU A 139 62.47 -44.72 4.78
C LEU A 139 62.65 -44.85 6.30
N GLU A 140 63.86 -44.58 6.77
CA GLU A 140 64.21 -44.52 8.18
C GLU A 140 64.98 -43.23 8.45
N VAL A 141 64.47 -42.38 9.37
CA VAL A 141 65.02 -41.04 9.65
C VAL A 141 65.24 -40.76 11.14
N ILE A 142 65.54 -41.80 11.93
CA ILE A 142 65.76 -41.66 13.39
C ILE A 142 66.85 -40.63 13.68
N GLY A 143 66.53 -39.60 14.47
CA GLY A 143 67.52 -38.60 14.91
C GLY A 143 68.11 -37.76 13.78
N ALA A 144 67.57 -37.86 12.56
CA ALA A 144 67.93 -37.03 11.44
C ALA A 144 67.74 -35.55 11.79
N THR A 145 68.69 -34.71 11.40
CA THR A 145 68.60 -33.26 11.57
C THR A 145 68.65 -32.60 10.21
N VAL A 146 67.61 -31.86 9.84
CA VAL A 146 67.56 -31.07 8.61
C VAL A 146 67.30 -29.62 8.99
N ASP A 147 68.10 -28.70 8.45
CA ASP A 147 67.95 -27.26 8.68
C ASP A 147 67.96 -26.51 7.34
N THR A 148 66.80 -25.96 7.00
CA THR A 148 66.57 -25.10 5.83
C THR A 148 66.16 -23.69 6.26
N SER A 149 66.50 -23.28 7.48
CA SER A 149 66.15 -21.97 8.00
C SER A 149 66.73 -20.83 7.16
N ALA A 150 66.03 -19.70 7.18
CA ALA A 150 66.47 -18.47 6.55
C ALA A 150 66.15 -17.30 7.46
N ARG A 151 67.17 -16.54 7.85
CA ARG A 151 67.01 -15.44 8.82
C ARG A 151 66.17 -14.27 8.28
N LEU A 152 66.32 -13.97 6.98
CA LEU A 152 65.72 -12.81 6.31
C LEU A 152 64.85 -13.20 5.11
N GLY A 153 64.57 -14.49 4.93
CA GLY A 153 63.78 -15.03 3.82
C GLY A 153 62.77 -16.07 4.30
N GLN A 154 62.13 -16.74 3.35
CA GLN A 154 61.21 -17.84 3.65
C GLN A 154 62.00 -19.08 4.07
N VAL A 155 61.45 -19.85 5.01
CA VAL A 155 61.99 -21.16 5.38
C VAL A 155 61.93 -22.11 4.18
N GLY A 156 62.88 -23.04 4.09
CA GLY A 156 62.87 -24.08 3.08
C GLY A 156 62.02 -25.29 3.49
N THR A 157 62.08 -26.34 2.66
CA THR A 157 61.26 -27.54 2.82
C THR A 157 62.11 -28.77 3.03
N TRP A 158 61.66 -29.64 3.95
CA TRP A 158 62.10 -31.03 4.04
C TRP A 158 61.01 -31.97 3.54
N LEU A 159 61.28 -32.65 2.42
CA LEU A 159 60.41 -33.66 1.82
C LEU A 159 60.82 -35.08 2.25
N LEU A 160 59.83 -35.86 2.66
CA LEU A 160 59.91 -37.27 3.00
C LEU A 160 58.93 -38.04 2.09
N ASP A 161 59.40 -39.00 1.28
CA ASP A 161 58.54 -39.73 0.33
C ASP A 161 58.75 -41.26 0.36
N PRO A 162 58.27 -41.98 1.40
CA PRO A 162 58.20 -43.45 1.41
C PRO A 162 56.95 -44.04 0.76
N PHE A 163 56.87 -45.37 0.64
CA PHE A 163 55.64 -46.03 0.17
C PHE A 163 54.49 -45.86 1.18
N ASP A 164 54.60 -46.32 2.42
CA ASP A 164 53.61 -46.03 3.47
C ASP A 164 54.34 -45.45 4.69
N LEU A 165 53.70 -44.52 5.42
CA LEU A 165 54.25 -43.86 6.60
C LEU A 165 53.30 -43.87 7.81
N THR A 166 53.84 -44.20 8.97
CA THR A 166 53.22 -43.96 10.28
C THR A 166 53.93 -42.82 11.02
N ILE A 167 53.21 -41.92 11.68
CA ILE A 167 53.74 -40.91 12.61
C ILE A 167 53.40 -41.34 14.04
N SER A 168 54.42 -41.63 14.86
CA SER A 168 54.22 -42.17 16.22
C SER A 168 55.35 -41.83 17.20
N VAL A 169 55.14 -42.02 18.51
CA VAL A 169 56.21 -41.98 19.53
C VAL A 169 57.08 -43.23 19.52
N SER A 170 56.61 -44.31 18.86
CA SER A 170 57.42 -45.51 18.72
C SER A 170 58.70 -45.17 17.95
N GLY A 171 59.84 -45.63 18.43
CA GLY A 171 61.09 -45.48 17.70
C GLY A 171 61.10 -46.45 16.52
N ASP A 172 61.59 -46.02 15.35
CA ASP A 172 61.96 -46.97 14.31
C ASP A 172 62.92 -47.97 14.98
N GLN A 173 62.68 -49.28 14.81
CA GLN A 173 63.32 -50.29 15.65
C GLN A 173 64.83 -50.07 15.69
N ASN A 174 65.31 -49.77 16.89
CA ASN A 174 66.65 -49.33 17.20
C ASN A 174 67.65 -50.36 16.66
N VAL A 175 68.39 -50.05 15.59
CA VAL A 175 69.56 -50.85 15.21
C VAL A 175 70.69 -50.47 16.16
N THR A 176 70.57 -50.90 17.42
CA THR A 176 71.68 -50.90 18.37
C THR A 176 72.75 -51.87 17.83
N GLY A 177 73.67 -51.35 17.02
CA GLY A 177 74.73 -52.15 16.40
C GLY A 177 75.18 -51.68 15.01
N LEU A 178 75.44 -50.37 14.83
CA LEU A 178 75.95 -49.78 13.57
C LEU A 178 77.34 -50.29 13.12
N THR A 179 77.99 -51.16 13.90
CA THR A 179 79.32 -51.71 13.60
C THR A 179 79.33 -53.20 13.26
N THR A 180 78.20 -53.92 13.33
CA THR A 180 78.15 -55.37 13.08
C THR A 180 76.92 -55.89 12.32
N GLY A 181 75.90 -55.07 12.05
CA GLY A 181 74.73 -55.43 11.24
C GLY A 181 74.85 -55.01 9.77
N PRO A 182 73.98 -55.48 8.86
CA PRO A 182 74.01 -55.06 7.46
C PRO A 182 73.55 -53.59 7.32
N LEU A 183 74.41 -52.73 6.79
CA LEU A 183 74.15 -51.28 6.60
C LEU A 183 72.92 -51.00 5.72
N PHE A 184 72.65 -51.88 4.76
CA PHE A 184 71.65 -51.68 3.70
C PHE A 184 70.37 -52.51 3.89
N THR A 185 70.18 -53.18 5.03
CA THR A 185 68.93 -53.92 5.30
C THR A 185 67.95 -53.08 6.13
N PRO A 186 66.68 -52.93 5.71
CA PRO A 186 65.63 -52.28 6.49
C PRO A 186 65.35 -52.95 7.83
N SER A 187 64.84 -52.18 8.79
CA SER A 187 64.48 -52.65 10.13
C SER A 187 63.01 -53.09 10.27
N SER A 188 62.09 -52.55 9.46
CA SER A 188 60.65 -52.91 9.43
C SER A 188 59.96 -52.42 8.14
N SER A 189 58.64 -52.61 8.02
CA SER A 189 57.74 -52.00 7.02
C SER A 189 56.31 -51.98 7.62
N PRO A 190 55.54 -50.87 7.56
CA PRO A 190 55.77 -49.61 6.84
C PRO A 190 56.86 -48.71 7.48
N SER A 191 57.14 -47.56 6.87
CA SER A 191 58.08 -46.56 7.40
C SER A 191 57.46 -45.83 8.59
N ASN A 192 58.28 -45.39 9.54
CA ASN A 192 57.80 -44.63 10.69
C ASN A 192 58.58 -43.31 10.82
N LEU A 193 57.87 -42.22 11.14
CA LEU A 193 58.43 -40.92 11.44
C LEU A 193 58.16 -40.64 12.91
N ASN A 194 59.20 -40.69 13.73
CA ASN A 194 59.08 -40.40 15.14
C ASN A 194 58.62 -38.94 15.36
N VAL A 195 57.62 -38.73 16.23
CA VAL A 195 57.08 -37.37 16.49
C VAL A 195 58.14 -36.39 16.94
N THR A 196 59.13 -36.80 17.75
CA THR A 196 60.21 -35.89 18.19
C THR A 196 61.10 -35.46 17.02
N THR A 197 61.33 -36.34 16.03
CA THR A 197 62.05 -35.96 14.80
C THR A 197 61.24 -34.93 14.01
N LEU A 198 59.94 -35.17 13.84
CA LEU A 198 59.04 -34.26 13.12
C LEU A 198 58.93 -32.89 13.81
N GLU A 199 58.69 -32.87 15.12
CA GLU A 199 58.57 -31.65 15.92
C GLU A 199 59.84 -30.80 15.84
N ASN A 200 61.01 -31.43 16.01
CA ASN A 200 62.30 -30.74 15.88
C ASN A 200 62.52 -30.19 14.48
N ALA A 201 62.10 -30.94 13.44
CA ALA A 201 62.23 -30.47 12.07
C ALA A 201 61.30 -29.30 11.77
N LEU A 202 60.06 -29.30 12.28
CA LEU A 202 59.13 -28.20 12.11
C LEU A 202 59.66 -26.89 12.72
N VAL A 203 60.50 -26.92 13.76
CA VAL A 203 61.10 -25.68 14.31
C VAL A 203 61.89 -24.90 13.24
N VAL A 204 62.56 -25.60 12.32
CA VAL A 204 63.51 -25.00 11.37
C VAL A 204 63.18 -25.23 9.88
N ASN A 205 62.13 -26.01 9.55
CA ASN A 205 61.70 -26.32 8.19
C ASN A 205 60.19 -26.28 8.06
N ASP A 206 59.68 -25.98 6.86
CA ASP A 206 58.40 -26.56 6.45
C ASP A 206 58.61 -28.05 6.14
N VAL A 207 57.67 -28.91 6.55
CA VAL A 207 57.81 -30.36 6.39
C VAL A 207 56.71 -30.88 5.48
N THR A 208 57.11 -31.61 4.45
CA THR A 208 56.19 -32.33 3.56
C THR A 208 56.44 -33.82 3.68
N VAL A 209 55.40 -34.55 4.03
CA VAL A 209 55.36 -36.01 3.95
C VAL A 209 54.50 -36.39 2.77
N SER A 210 55.06 -37.17 1.85
CA SER A 210 54.34 -37.80 0.76
C SER A 210 54.38 -39.32 0.96
N ALA A 211 53.27 -40.02 0.79
CA ALA A 211 53.22 -41.48 0.85
C ALA A 211 51.99 -42.01 0.08
N ASN A 212 51.82 -43.32 0.03
CA ASN A 212 50.59 -43.99 -0.36
C ASN A 212 49.56 -43.92 0.77
N LYS A 213 49.91 -44.35 1.99
CA LYS A 213 49.09 -44.15 3.20
C LYS A 213 49.87 -43.40 4.29
N ILE A 214 49.19 -42.50 5.00
CA ILE A 214 49.75 -41.80 6.18
C ILE A 214 48.85 -42.01 7.40
N ASP A 215 49.39 -42.66 8.44
CA ASP A 215 48.71 -42.88 9.73
C ASP A 215 49.34 -42.03 10.83
N VAL A 216 48.58 -41.14 11.48
CA VAL A 216 49.02 -40.35 12.65
C VAL A 216 48.48 -41.02 13.91
N LEU A 217 49.36 -41.70 14.65
CA LEU A 217 48.99 -42.49 15.83
C LEU A 217 49.23 -41.74 17.15
N ASP A 218 50.11 -40.76 17.17
CA ASP A 218 50.47 -40.01 18.37
C ASP A 218 50.45 -38.50 18.14
N SER A 219 50.38 -37.75 19.25
CA SER A 219 50.27 -36.30 19.26
C SER A 219 51.50 -35.59 18.68
N ILE A 220 51.27 -34.47 18.01
CA ILE A 220 52.29 -33.56 17.45
C ILE A 220 52.18 -32.21 18.17
N ASN A 221 53.26 -31.76 18.79
CA ASN A 221 53.32 -30.50 19.53
C ASN A 221 54.37 -29.55 18.95
N PHE A 222 53.91 -28.58 18.16
CA PHE A 222 54.74 -27.54 17.59
C PHE A 222 55.00 -26.41 18.59
N THR A 223 56.29 -26.13 18.82
CA THR A 223 56.77 -25.10 19.75
C THR A 223 57.71 -24.10 19.07
N GLY A 224 57.71 -24.04 17.73
CA GLY A 224 58.54 -23.10 16.98
C GLY A 224 58.09 -21.65 17.15
N ALA A 225 59.06 -20.73 17.04
CA ALA A 225 58.84 -19.29 17.24
C ALA A 225 58.40 -18.53 15.98
N SER A 226 58.19 -19.23 14.86
CA SER A 226 57.78 -18.65 13.58
C SER A 226 56.82 -19.60 12.89
N ASP A 227 55.99 -19.07 12.01
CA ASP A 227 54.94 -19.85 11.36
C ASP A 227 55.52 -20.95 10.49
N ARG A 228 54.85 -22.11 10.48
CA ARG A 228 55.30 -23.33 9.80
C ARG A 228 54.17 -24.07 9.16
N THR A 229 54.50 -24.87 8.14
CA THR A 229 53.54 -25.74 7.45
C THR A 229 53.94 -27.20 7.60
N LEU A 230 52.97 -28.00 8.03
CA LEU A 230 53.00 -29.46 7.90
C LEU A 230 52.07 -29.87 6.76
N THR A 231 52.66 -30.41 5.70
CA THR A 231 51.92 -30.96 4.56
C THR A 231 51.98 -32.48 4.58
N LEU A 232 50.83 -33.13 4.52
CA LEU A 232 50.71 -34.58 4.35
C LEU A 232 50.03 -34.85 3.01
N ASN A 233 50.69 -35.54 2.09
CA ASN A 233 50.16 -35.93 0.80
C ASN A 233 50.08 -37.46 0.73
N ALA A 234 48.89 -38.02 0.63
CA ALA A 234 48.68 -39.46 0.47
C ALA A 234 48.10 -39.77 -0.92
N ALA A 235 48.71 -40.69 -1.66
CA ALA A 235 48.12 -41.23 -2.89
C ALA A 235 46.93 -42.18 -2.61
N GLY A 236 46.70 -42.53 -1.35
CA GLY A 236 45.52 -43.20 -0.83
C GLY A 236 44.94 -42.40 0.35
N GLU A 237 45.04 -42.93 1.57
CA GLU A 237 44.34 -42.40 2.76
C GLU A 237 45.27 -41.68 3.77
N ILE A 238 44.73 -40.65 4.42
CA ILE A 238 45.29 -40.04 5.65
C ILE A 238 44.35 -40.35 6.83
N GLU A 239 44.86 -40.98 7.87
CA GLU A 239 44.10 -41.27 9.10
C GLU A 239 44.79 -40.68 10.33
N VAL A 240 44.04 -39.94 11.16
CA VAL A 240 44.44 -39.46 12.48
C VAL A 240 43.65 -40.23 13.53
N GLN A 241 44.34 -40.90 14.44
CA GLN A 241 43.70 -41.81 15.41
C GLN A 241 43.12 -41.11 16.65
N ASP A 242 42.25 -41.82 17.36
CA ASP A 242 41.68 -41.38 18.64
C ASP A 242 42.77 -41.02 19.66
N GLY A 243 42.57 -39.92 20.39
CA GLY A 243 43.49 -39.41 21.40
C GLY A 243 44.63 -38.54 20.87
N VAL A 244 44.75 -38.39 19.54
CA VAL A 244 45.80 -37.55 18.94
C VAL A 244 45.48 -36.06 19.11
N SER A 245 46.48 -35.30 19.57
CA SER A 245 46.46 -33.84 19.60
C SER A 245 47.51 -33.27 18.66
N ILE A 246 47.12 -32.43 17.70
CA ILE A 246 48.03 -31.64 16.85
C ILE A 246 47.94 -30.19 17.32
N THR A 247 48.96 -29.71 18.02
CA THR A 247 48.89 -28.43 18.73
C THR A 247 50.06 -27.53 18.42
N SER A 248 49.81 -26.22 18.42
CA SER A 248 50.81 -25.17 18.45
C SER A 248 50.57 -24.24 19.64
N SER A 249 51.66 -23.78 20.26
CA SER A 249 51.61 -22.94 21.47
C SER A 249 52.24 -21.55 21.33
N ILE A 250 52.99 -21.29 20.24
CA ILE A 250 53.78 -20.05 20.09
C ILE A 250 53.46 -19.35 18.77
N ALA A 251 53.78 -19.96 17.63
CA ALA A 251 53.52 -19.41 16.29
C ALA A 251 52.42 -20.19 15.56
N ALA A 252 52.00 -19.78 14.37
CA ALA A 252 50.98 -20.50 13.63
C ALA A 252 51.53 -21.82 13.06
N LEU A 253 50.75 -22.91 13.17
CA LEU A 253 51.02 -24.16 12.45
C LEU A 253 49.95 -24.37 11.37
N ASN A 254 50.30 -24.18 10.11
CA ASN A 254 49.42 -24.50 8.99
C ASN A 254 49.44 -26.02 8.76
N LEU A 255 48.26 -26.61 8.61
CA LEU A 255 48.07 -28.01 8.29
C LEU A 255 47.46 -28.13 6.89
N ALA A 256 48.12 -28.87 6.01
CA ALA A 256 47.62 -29.14 4.66
C ALA A 256 47.65 -30.65 4.41
N PHE A 257 46.51 -31.32 4.59
CA PHE A 257 46.36 -32.76 4.38
C PHE A 257 45.63 -32.98 3.07
N ASN A 258 46.30 -33.63 2.13
CA ASN A 258 45.79 -33.94 0.79
C ASN A 258 45.83 -35.46 0.60
N ALA A 259 44.68 -36.08 0.42
CA ALA A 259 44.57 -37.51 0.15
C ALA A 259 43.87 -37.72 -1.19
N ASN A 260 44.37 -38.60 -2.04
CA ASN A 260 43.65 -38.98 -3.27
C ASN A 260 42.42 -39.84 -2.97
N ASP A 261 42.41 -40.60 -1.86
CA ASP A 261 41.22 -41.26 -1.34
C ASP A 261 40.65 -40.46 -0.15
N SER A 262 40.42 -41.11 1.00
CA SER A 262 39.76 -40.52 2.17
C SER A 262 40.72 -39.80 3.13
N ILE A 263 40.18 -38.83 3.87
CA ILE A 263 40.81 -38.28 5.09
C ILE A 263 39.90 -38.60 6.28
N LYS A 264 40.47 -39.21 7.32
CA LYS A 264 39.72 -39.61 8.52
C LYS A 264 40.37 -39.04 9.77
N LEU A 265 39.63 -38.20 10.48
CA LEU A 265 39.89 -37.89 11.89
C LEU A 265 39.02 -38.84 12.73
N ASN A 266 39.60 -39.98 13.09
CA ASN A 266 38.90 -41.14 13.64
C ASN A 266 38.83 -41.12 15.18
N GLY A 267 38.23 -40.06 15.73
CA GLY A 267 38.06 -39.90 17.18
C GLY A 267 36.94 -40.77 17.77
N SER A 268 37.12 -41.18 19.02
CA SER A 268 36.20 -41.98 19.82
C SER A 268 36.11 -41.37 21.23
N SER A 269 36.28 -42.15 22.30
CA SER A 269 36.15 -41.66 23.68
C SER A 269 37.21 -40.65 24.11
N SER A 270 38.40 -40.69 23.50
CA SER A 270 39.50 -39.78 23.85
C SER A 270 39.46 -38.49 23.06
N GLY A 271 38.83 -38.52 21.88
CA GLY A 271 38.67 -37.42 20.95
C GLY A 271 39.97 -37.04 20.24
N ILE A 272 39.87 -36.16 19.26
CA ILE A 272 41.02 -35.56 18.55
C ILE A 272 41.03 -34.06 18.85
N SER A 273 42.20 -33.47 19.09
CA SER A 273 42.33 -32.02 19.27
C SER A 273 43.29 -31.44 18.23
N ILE A 274 42.83 -30.46 17.46
CA ILE A 274 43.68 -29.69 16.55
C ILE A 274 43.64 -28.23 16.99
N ASN A 275 44.77 -27.67 17.39
CA ASN A 275 44.89 -26.25 17.73
C ASN A 275 46.10 -25.65 17.04
N THR A 276 45.89 -24.83 16.01
CA THR A 276 46.96 -24.33 15.15
C THR A 276 47.49 -22.95 15.55
N ASN A 277 46.92 -22.31 16.57
CA ASN A 277 47.35 -21.00 17.07
C ASN A 277 47.49 -19.92 15.96
N GLY A 278 46.45 -19.76 15.14
CA GLY A 278 46.42 -18.82 14.02
C GLY A 278 46.79 -19.43 12.67
N GLY A 279 47.06 -20.74 12.60
CA GLY A 279 47.36 -21.44 11.33
C GLY A 279 46.12 -21.99 10.64
N SER A 280 46.13 -22.04 9.30
CA SER A 280 45.02 -22.62 8.53
C SER A 280 44.99 -24.15 8.61
N VAL A 281 43.80 -24.74 8.49
CA VAL A 281 43.63 -26.19 8.37
C VAL A 281 42.94 -26.51 7.04
N GLN A 282 43.61 -27.29 6.19
CA GLN A 282 43.08 -27.79 4.94
C GLN A 282 43.04 -29.31 4.96
N LEU A 283 41.86 -29.88 4.76
CA LEU A 283 41.62 -31.32 4.65
C LEU A 283 40.97 -31.60 3.28
N LEU A 284 41.78 -31.96 2.29
CA LEU A 284 41.35 -32.21 0.92
C LEU A 284 41.43 -33.71 0.61
N ALA A 285 40.31 -34.41 0.80
CA ALA A 285 40.15 -35.77 0.29
C ALA A 285 39.88 -35.75 -1.23
N ASP A 286 40.00 -36.87 -1.94
CA ASP A 286 39.80 -36.93 -3.40
C ASP A 286 40.63 -35.87 -4.18
N ALA A 287 41.87 -35.65 -3.75
CA ALA A 287 42.74 -34.59 -4.28
C ALA A 287 43.11 -34.77 -5.75
N ASP A 288 43.03 -35.99 -6.29
CA ASP A 288 43.24 -36.28 -7.71
C ASP A 288 41.94 -36.32 -8.54
N SER A 289 40.78 -36.14 -7.88
CA SER A 289 39.45 -36.19 -8.49
C SER A 289 39.16 -37.52 -9.21
N SER A 290 39.73 -38.62 -8.72
CA SER A 290 39.59 -39.95 -9.29
C SER A 290 39.23 -40.97 -8.23
N SER A 291 38.23 -41.81 -8.48
CA SER A 291 37.78 -42.89 -7.57
C SER A 291 37.01 -42.46 -6.31
N GLY A 292 36.95 -41.17 -5.98
CA GLY A 292 36.25 -40.67 -4.79
C GLY A 292 37.09 -40.79 -3.52
N GLY A 293 36.70 -40.08 -2.47
CA GLY A 293 37.45 -39.95 -1.23
C GLY A 293 36.71 -39.08 -0.21
N ALA A 294 36.20 -39.70 0.85
CA ALA A 294 35.39 -39.01 1.84
C ALA A 294 36.23 -38.30 2.90
N LEU A 295 35.73 -37.16 3.39
CA LEU A 295 36.24 -36.50 4.59
C LEU A 295 35.36 -36.88 5.79
N SER A 296 35.92 -37.62 6.74
CA SER A 296 35.24 -38.00 7.98
C SER A 296 35.91 -37.37 9.19
N ILE A 297 35.15 -36.60 9.97
CA ILE A 297 35.60 -35.94 11.20
C ILE A 297 34.72 -36.41 12.35
N THR A 298 35.28 -37.18 13.28
CA THR A 298 34.53 -37.79 14.38
C THR A 298 35.18 -37.47 15.72
N HIS A 299 34.40 -37.02 16.71
CA HIS A 299 34.88 -36.60 18.05
C HIS A 299 36.09 -35.66 18.03
N ALA A 300 36.13 -34.69 17.11
CA ALA A 300 37.24 -33.75 16.97
C ALA A 300 36.90 -32.35 17.50
N PHE A 301 37.87 -31.71 18.15
CA PHE A 301 37.86 -30.29 18.50
C PHE A 301 38.94 -29.56 17.71
N ILE A 302 38.53 -28.79 16.69
CA ILE A 302 39.43 -28.07 15.79
C ILE A 302 39.31 -26.57 16.08
N LEU A 303 40.42 -25.95 16.47
CA LEU A 303 40.54 -24.54 16.78
C LEU A 303 41.66 -23.90 15.94
N THR A 304 41.31 -23.01 15.01
CA THR A 304 42.35 -22.36 14.18
C THR A 304 42.89 -21.06 14.78
N GLY A 305 42.18 -20.45 15.74
CA GLY A 305 42.60 -19.21 16.39
C GLY A 305 42.55 -17.96 15.49
N GLY A 306 41.74 -17.96 14.43
CA GLY A 306 41.53 -16.80 13.55
C GLY A 306 41.79 -17.04 12.06
N ALA A 307 42.32 -18.21 11.70
CA ALA A 307 42.59 -18.61 10.31
C ALA A 307 41.53 -19.58 9.76
N ASP A 308 41.62 -19.88 8.46
CA ASP A 308 40.56 -20.60 7.77
C ASP A 308 40.62 -22.13 7.99
N PHE A 309 39.43 -22.73 7.94
CA PHE A 309 39.25 -24.17 7.77
C PHE A 309 38.66 -24.44 6.38
N VAL A 310 39.32 -25.32 5.62
CA VAL A 310 38.84 -25.78 4.30
C VAL A 310 38.73 -27.29 4.31
N GLY A 311 37.54 -27.81 4.00
CA GLY A 311 37.27 -29.24 3.87
C GLY A 311 36.67 -29.58 2.51
N PHE A 312 37.20 -30.63 1.87
CA PHE A 312 36.65 -31.19 0.64
C PHE A 312 36.55 -32.71 0.75
N GLY A 313 35.48 -33.29 0.21
CA GLY A 313 35.36 -34.74 0.05
C GLY A 313 34.28 -35.16 -0.94
N THR A 314 34.53 -36.27 -1.62
CA THR A 314 33.60 -36.92 -2.55
C THR A 314 33.32 -38.33 -2.03
N GLY A 315 32.05 -38.70 -1.84
CA GLY A 315 31.70 -40.03 -1.34
C GLY A 315 32.18 -41.13 -2.28
N ASP A 316 32.46 -42.30 -1.71
CA ASP A 316 32.89 -43.52 -2.41
C ASP A 316 32.05 -44.73 -1.97
N SER A 317 32.41 -45.94 -2.42
CA SER A 317 31.68 -47.17 -2.08
C SER A 317 31.77 -47.59 -0.61
N ASN A 318 32.75 -47.10 0.13
CA ASN A 318 32.95 -47.37 1.56
C ASN A 318 32.28 -46.29 2.43
N PHE A 319 32.30 -45.04 1.97
CA PHE A 319 31.74 -43.87 2.62
C PHE A 319 30.89 -43.09 1.63
N SER A 320 29.58 -43.35 1.63
CA SER A 320 28.66 -42.75 0.65
C SER A 320 28.54 -41.22 0.71
N ASN A 321 28.95 -40.62 1.84
CA ASN A 321 28.87 -39.18 2.06
C ASN A 321 30.18 -38.49 1.67
N GLY A 322 30.10 -37.30 1.07
CA GLY A 322 31.29 -36.50 0.75
C GLY A 322 32.01 -36.01 2.00
N ILE A 323 31.28 -35.30 2.87
CA ILE A 323 31.78 -34.85 4.18
C ILE A 323 30.84 -35.34 5.28
N THR A 324 31.39 -35.99 6.30
CA THR A 324 30.67 -36.33 7.54
C THR A 324 31.39 -35.75 8.76
N ILE A 325 30.69 -34.95 9.55
CA ILE A 325 31.18 -34.38 10.81
C ILE A 325 30.25 -34.85 11.93
N THR A 326 30.78 -35.63 12.88
CA THR A 326 30.01 -36.26 13.97
C THR A 326 30.63 -35.95 15.33
N ASN A 327 29.80 -35.53 16.29
CA ASN A 327 30.22 -35.20 17.66
C ASN A 327 31.44 -34.26 17.74
N SER A 328 31.56 -33.33 16.79
CA SER A 328 32.77 -32.52 16.61
C SER A 328 32.46 -31.02 16.66
N THR A 329 33.48 -30.22 17.00
CA THR A 329 33.40 -28.76 16.97
C THR A 329 34.53 -28.21 16.10
N LEU A 330 34.17 -27.43 15.09
CA LEU A 330 35.10 -26.61 14.29
C LEU A 330 34.88 -25.15 14.67
N ASN A 331 35.89 -24.52 15.25
CA ASN A 331 35.87 -23.12 15.65
C ASN A 331 37.06 -22.38 15.05
N THR A 332 36.80 -21.44 14.13
CA THR A 332 37.86 -20.70 13.46
C THR A 332 38.12 -19.32 14.05
N GLY A 333 37.41 -18.92 15.10
CA GLY A 333 37.45 -17.54 15.59
C GLY A 333 37.00 -16.58 14.50
N SER A 334 37.84 -15.63 14.10
CA SER A 334 37.55 -14.68 13.01
C SER A 334 37.76 -15.25 11.60
N GLY A 335 38.32 -16.45 11.48
CA GLY A 335 38.58 -17.11 10.19
C GLY A 335 37.32 -17.73 9.59
N HIS A 336 37.42 -18.15 8.33
CA HIS A 336 36.31 -18.69 7.56
C HIS A 336 36.24 -20.22 7.61
N ILE A 337 35.03 -20.78 7.47
CA ILE A 337 34.80 -22.22 7.29
C ILE A 337 34.26 -22.44 5.87
N PHE A 338 34.98 -23.21 5.05
CA PHE A 338 34.57 -23.61 3.71
C PHE A 338 34.48 -25.13 3.61
N LEU A 339 33.29 -25.65 3.33
CA LEU A 339 33.06 -27.09 3.15
C LEU A 339 32.42 -27.36 1.79
N THR A 340 33.02 -28.27 1.03
CA THR A 340 32.47 -28.74 -0.25
C THR A 340 32.38 -30.25 -0.25
N GLY A 341 31.17 -30.79 -0.26
CA GLY A 341 30.93 -32.23 -0.17
C GLY A 341 30.06 -32.74 -1.31
N ASN A 342 30.52 -33.78 -2.00
CA ASN A 342 29.76 -34.47 -3.05
C ASN A 342 29.43 -35.89 -2.58
N GLY A 343 28.17 -36.31 -2.60
CA GLY A 343 27.77 -37.67 -2.29
C GLY A 343 28.22 -38.65 -3.39
N PHE A 344 28.27 -39.94 -3.06
CA PHE A 344 28.71 -40.98 -3.99
C PHE A 344 27.79 -41.12 -5.22
N THR A 345 28.37 -41.06 -6.42
CA THR A 345 27.62 -40.96 -7.70
C THR A 345 27.31 -42.31 -8.36
N SER A 346 27.93 -43.41 -7.93
CA SER A 346 27.80 -44.71 -8.60
C SER A 346 27.18 -45.82 -7.74
N GLY A 347 26.62 -45.46 -6.58
CA GLY A 347 25.97 -46.39 -5.65
C GLY A 347 24.49 -46.61 -5.94
N SER A 348 24.02 -47.86 -5.90
CA SER A 348 22.57 -48.18 -5.90
C SER A 348 21.92 -48.04 -4.51
N GLY A 349 22.57 -47.33 -3.57
CA GLY A 349 22.18 -47.22 -2.16
C GLY A 349 21.51 -45.89 -1.84
N ASN A 350 20.76 -45.87 -0.73
CA ASN A 350 20.16 -44.66 -0.16
C ASN A 350 21.20 -43.87 0.65
N GLY A 351 20.97 -42.58 0.88
CA GLY A 351 21.75 -41.81 1.84
C GLY A 351 23.14 -41.39 1.35
N ASN A 352 23.28 -41.05 0.07
CA ASN A 352 24.52 -40.48 -0.48
C ASN A 352 24.50 -38.95 -0.27
N ILE A 353 24.99 -38.48 0.89
CA ILE A 353 24.84 -37.08 1.30
C ILE A 353 26.07 -36.27 0.91
N GLY A 354 25.89 -35.04 0.40
CA GLY A 354 27.00 -34.13 0.14
C GLY A 354 27.74 -33.76 1.42
N ILE A 355 27.05 -33.08 2.34
CA ILE A 355 27.58 -32.71 3.66
C ILE A 355 26.61 -33.15 4.76
N LYS A 356 27.09 -33.93 5.72
CA LYS A 356 26.35 -34.37 6.91
C LYS A 356 26.99 -33.82 8.19
N LEU A 357 26.20 -33.08 8.97
CA LEU A 357 26.52 -32.63 10.33
C LEU A 357 25.63 -33.37 11.33
N ASP A 358 26.24 -34.09 12.26
CA ASP A 358 25.56 -34.94 13.24
C ASP A 358 26.06 -34.59 14.64
N ASN A 359 25.20 -33.99 15.48
CA ASN A 359 25.57 -33.52 16.83
C ASN A 359 26.90 -32.73 16.85
N SER A 360 27.07 -31.83 15.89
CA SER A 360 28.34 -31.13 15.64
C SER A 360 28.13 -29.63 15.49
N ALA A 361 29.14 -28.83 15.81
CA ALA A 361 29.08 -27.38 15.77
C ALA A 361 30.12 -26.77 14.81
N LEU A 362 29.67 -25.90 13.91
CA LEU A 362 30.52 -25.01 13.11
C LEU A 362 30.38 -23.59 13.65
N ILE A 363 31.49 -22.98 14.07
CA ILE A 363 31.48 -21.73 14.83
C ILE A 363 32.46 -20.71 14.24
N THR A 364 31.96 -19.51 13.95
CA THR A 364 32.76 -18.32 13.66
C THR A 364 32.37 -17.15 14.59
N THR A 365 33.26 -16.17 14.68
CA THR A 365 33.12 -14.92 15.46
C THR A 365 33.56 -13.74 14.58
N GLY A 366 33.20 -12.51 14.96
CA GLY A 366 33.60 -11.33 14.18
C GLY A 366 33.10 -11.43 12.73
N SER A 367 33.99 -11.25 11.75
CA SER A 367 33.68 -11.29 10.31
C SER A 367 33.80 -12.69 9.67
N GLY A 368 34.08 -13.74 10.45
CA GLY A 368 34.29 -15.09 9.91
C GLY A 368 33.02 -15.65 9.28
N THR A 369 33.11 -16.10 8.03
CA THR A 369 31.96 -16.63 7.27
C THR A 369 31.90 -18.15 7.31
N ILE A 370 30.70 -18.71 7.15
CA ILE A 370 30.49 -20.15 7.03
C ILE A 370 29.84 -20.44 5.67
N ASN A 371 30.53 -21.15 4.79
CA ASN A 371 30.08 -21.47 3.44
C ASN A 371 30.10 -22.98 3.20
N LEU A 372 28.92 -23.56 2.99
CA LEU A 372 28.73 -24.99 2.74
C LEU A 372 28.15 -25.18 1.34
N THR A 373 28.77 -26.05 0.55
CA THR A 373 28.26 -26.49 -0.75
C THR A 373 28.14 -28.02 -0.75
N GLY A 374 26.92 -28.53 -0.70
CA GLY A 374 26.65 -29.97 -0.63
C GLY A 374 25.82 -30.45 -1.82
N ILE A 375 26.32 -31.47 -2.52
CA ILE A 375 25.61 -32.12 -3.64
C ILE A 375 25.36 -33.58 -3.25
N GLY A 376 24.10 -34.00 -3.19
CA GLY A 376 23.72 -35.39 -2.97
C GLY A 376 24.16 -36.27 -4.15
N GLY A 377 24.46 -37.54 -3.88
CA GLY A 377 24.96 -38.46 -4.91
C GLY A 377 23.92 -38.84 -5.98
N ASP A 378 24.39 -39.20 -7.17
CA ASP A 378 23.58 -39.65 -8.32
C ASP A 378 23.03 -41.09 -8.18
N GLY A 379 23.09 -41.68 -6.99
CA GLY A 379 22.59 -43.01 -6.74
C GLY A 379 21.09 -43.14 -6.99
N SER A 380 20.63 -44.30 -7.47
CA SER A 380 19.21 -44.58 -7.74
C SER A 380 18.33 -44.75 -6.49
N GLY A 381 18.91 -44.59 -5.30
CA GLY A 381 18.22 -44.72 -4.01
C GLY A 381 17.47 -43.47 -3.58
N ASP A 382 16.89 -43.51 -2.38
CA ASP A 382 16.24 -42.37 -1.73
C ASP A 382 17.20 -41.64 -0.78
N GLN A 383 16.82 -40.47 -0.24
CA GLN A 383 17.54 -39.76 0.84
C GLN A 383 18.92 -39.22 0.43
N ASN A 384 19.12 -38.87 -0.85
CA ASN A 384 20.36 -38.28 -1.32
C ASN A 384 20.32 -36.77 -1.07
N TYR A 385 20.65 -36.35 0.14
CA TYR A 385 20.60 -34.95 0.54
C TYR A 385 21.81 -34.15 0.07
N GLY A 386 21.62 -32.89 -0.29
CA GLY A 386 22.74 -31.97 -0.49
C GLY A 386 23.46 -31.69 0.84
N ILE A 387 22.71 -31.13 1.79
CA ILE A 387 23.19 -30.81 3.14
C ILE A 387 22.20 -31.35 4.17
N LEU A 388 22.68 -32.13 5.15
CA LEU A 388 21.93 -32.64 6.29
C LEU A 388 22.52 -32.13 7.61
N LEU A 389 21.70 -31.48 8.43
CA LEU A 389 21.99 -31.18 9.84
C LEU A 389 21.02 -31.95 10.71
N GLN A 390 21.55 -32.71 11.68
CA GLN A 390 20.70 -33.51 12.57
C GLN A 390 21.27 -33.67 13.99
N ASN A 391 20.42 -34.15 14.90
CA ASN A 391 20.79 -34.55 16.26
C ASN A 391 21.52 -33.45 17.05
N SER A 392 21.01 -32.21 17.03
CA SER A 392 21.64 -31.04 17.68
C SER A 392 22.83 -30.45 16.91
N ALA A 393 22.89 -30.62 15.59
CA ALA A 393 23.89 -29.93 14.79
C ALA A 393 23.67 -28.41 14.79
N GLN A 394 24.74 -27.63 14.92
CA GLN A 394 24.69 -26.17 15.03
C GLN A 394 25.62 -25.49 14.05
N ILE A 395 25.14 -24.44 13.39
CA ILE A 395 25.96 -23.50 12.61
C ILE A 395 25.78 -22.12 13.23
N ILE A 396 26.87 -21.50 13.68
CA ILE A 396 26.83 -20.29 14.50
C ILE A 396 27.83 -19.25 13.97
N ALA A 397 27.32 -18.09 13.56
CA ALA A 397 28.12 -16.90 13.27
C ALA A 397 27.81 -15.81 14.31
N SER A 398 28.65 -15.73 15.36
CA SER A 398 28.40 -14.88 16.54
C SER A 398 28.75 -13.38 16.36
N GLY A 399 29.03 -12.94 15.14
CA GLY A 399 29.31 -11.53 14.78
C GLY A 399 28.62 -11.13 13.47
N ASP A 400 29.34 -10.39 12.63
CA ASP A 400 28.89 -9.92 11.31
C ASP A 400 29.14 -10.94 10.18
N GLY A 401 29.64 -12.12 10.54
CA GLY A 401 29.92 -13.22 9.62
C GLY A 401 28.66 -13.73 8.91
N VAL A 402 28.76 -13.88 7.59
CA VAL A 402 27.70 -14.42 6.72
C VAL A 402 27.67 -15.95 6.78
N ILE A 403 26.47 -16.52 6.79
CA ILE A 403 26.23 -17.96 6.64
C ILE A 403 25.60 -18.22 5.28
N THR A 404 26.25 -19.02 4.44
CA THR A 404 25.70 -19.48 3.15
C THR A 404 25.69 -21.00 3.06
N LEU A 405 24.52 -21.58 2.83
CA LEU A 405 24.34 -23.01 2.54
C LEU A 405 23.77 -23.18 1.13
N ASN A 406 24.48 -23.91 0.27
CA ASN A 406 24.04 -24.29 -1.06
C ASN A 406 23.91 -25.81 -1.13
N GLY A 407 22.70 -26.32 -0.96
CA GLY A 407 22.40 -27.75 -0.98
C GLY A 407 21.64 -28.16 -2.24
N THR A 408 22.14 -29.15 -2.96
CA THR A 408 21.45 -29.77 -4.11
C THR A 408 21.25 -31.24 -3.82
N GLY A 409 20.00 -31.72 -3.81
CA GLY A 409 19.68 -33.14 -3.66
C GLY A 409 20.22 -33.96 -4.83
N GLY A 410 20.39 -35.26 -4.64
CA GLY A 410 20.85 -36.20 -5.67
C GLY A 410 19.74 -36.60 -6.66
N ASN A 411 20.13 -37.29 -7.74
CA ASN A 411 19.24 -37.72 -8.82
C ASN A 411 18.41 -38.99 -8.51
N GLY A 412 18.17 -39.28 -7.23
CA GLY A 412 17.44 -40.45 -6.75
C GLY A 412 15.95 -40.47 -7.09
N ILE A 413 15.19 -41.31 -6.39
CA ILE A 413 13.73 -41.41 -6.59
C ILE A 413 12.98 -40.48 -5.63
N ASN A 414 13.00 -40.77 -4.33
CA ASN A 414 12.27 -40.01 -3.31
C ASN A 414 13.22 -39.37 -2.29
N ASP A 415 12.70 -38.38 -1.57
CA ASP A 415 13.38 -37.78 -0.43
C ASP A 415 14.76 -37.20 -0.77
N ASN A 416 14.92 -36.61 -1.96
CA ASN A 416 16.21 -36.01 -2.35
C ASN A 416 16.19 -34.52 -2.08
N TYR A 417 16.38 -34.16 -0.81
CA TYR A 417 16.32 -32.78 -0.35
C TYR A 417 17.59 -31.97 -0.68
N GLY A 418 17.42 -30.70 -0.99
CA GLY A 418 18.56 -29.78 -1.12
C GLY A 418 19.24 -29.54 0.23
N VAL A 419 18.49 -28.96 1.17
CA VAL A 419 18.93 -28.71 2.55
C VAL A 419 17.91 -29.26 3.53
N PHE A 420 18.37 -30.01 4.53
CA PHE A 420 17.53 -30.67 5.51
C PHE A 420 18.05 -30.45 6.94
N LEU A 421 17.23 -29.86 7.80
CA LEU A 421 17.48 -29.70 9.23
C LEU A 421 16.47 -30.54 10.03
N ASP A 422 16.98 -31.39 10.93
CA ASP A 422 16.16 -32.30 11.74
C ASP A 422 16.53 -32.24 13.23
N GLY A 423 15.55 -31.87 14.08
CA GLY A 423 15.62 -32.01 15.54
C GLY A 423 15.60 -30.69 16.33
N SER A 424 15.14 -30.76 17.58
CA SER A 424 14.73 -29.62 18.43
C SER A 424 15.84 -28.67 18.90
N THR A 425 17.07 -29.01 18.60
CA THR A 425 18.30 -28.28 18.96
C THR A 425 19.20 -28.08 17.74
N THR A 426 18.78 -28.62 16.59
CA THR A 426 19.45 -28.42 15.32
C THR A 426 19.16 -27.00 14.86
N SER A 427 20.21 -26.19 14.68
CA SER A 427 20.04 -24.75 14.48
C SER A 427 21.06 -24.12 13.55
N ILE A 428 20.64 -23.05 12.89
CA ILE A 428 21.50 -22.11 12.17
C ILE A 428 21.24 -20.72 12.73
N SER A 429 22.27 -20.05 13.23
CA SER A 429 22.11 -18.74 13.87
C SER A 429 23.19 -17.73 13.50
N ALA A 430 22.79 -16.49 13.28
CA ALA A 430 23.67 -15.35 13.05
C ALA A 430 23.25 -14.14 13.91
N ASN A 431 24.23 -13.34 14.32
CA ASN A 431 23.98 -12.16 15.13
C ASN A 431 23.76 -10.89 14.32
N SER A 432 24.48 -10.67 13.22
CA SER A 432 24.28 -9.49 12.37
C SER A 432 24.67 -9.71 10.90
N GLY A 433 25.29 -10.85 10.58
CA GLY A 433 25.55 -11.26 9.20
C GLY A 433 24.33 -11.93 8.56
N ASP A 434 24.26 -11.85 7.23
CA ASP A 434 23.18 -12.47 6.47
C ASP A 434 23.20 -14.00 6.61
N ILE A 435 22.01 -14.60 6.65
CA ILE A 435 21.80 -16.05 6.51
C ILE A 435 21.15 -16.28 5.15
N THR A 436 21.85 -16.96 4.25
CA THR A 436 21.31 -17.36 2.95
C THR A 436 21.36 -18.87 2.81
N ILE A 437 20.20 -19.50 2.61
CA ILE A 437 20.09 -20.94 2.37
C ILE A 437 19.44 -21.13 1.00
N THR A 438 20.16 -21.76 0.09
CA THR A 438 19.63 -22.21 -1.20
C THR A 438 19.55 -23.73 -1.20
N GLY A 439 18.33 -24.24 -1.34
CA GLY A 439 18.06 -25.67 -1.40
C GLY A 439 17.36 -26.05 -2.69
N ILE A 440 17.94 -26.98 -3.45
CA ILE A 440 17.34 -27.55 -4.67
C ILE A 440 17.08 -29.03 -4.43
N GLY A 441 15.81 -29.41 -4.35
CA GLY A 441 15.40 -30.81 -4.37
C GLY A 441 15.56 -31.38 -5.78
N ASN A 442 15.91 -32.66 -5.89
CA ASN A 442 16.07 -33.35 -7.17
C ASN A 442 15.38 -34.71 -7.15
N GLY A 443 15.52 -35.49 -8.21
CA GLY A 443 14.93 -36.81 -8.28
C GLY A 443 13.55 -36.85 -8.93
N THR A 444 13.13 -38.07 -9.25
CA THR A 444 12.03 -38.34 -10.19
C THR A 444 10.71 -38.73 -9.53
N GLY A 445 10.76 -39.09 -8.24
CA GLY A 445 9.66 -39.65 -7.45
C GLY A 445 8.92 -38.59 -6.63
N THR A 446 8.77 -38.83 -5.33
CA THR A 446 7.98 -37.98 -4.42
C THR A 446 8.84 -37.36 -3.32
N ASN A 447 8.32 -36.32 -2.66
CA ASN A 447 8.99 -35.67 -1.53
C ASN A 447 10.39 -35.18 -1.91
N ASN A 448 10.53 -34.39 -2.97
CA ASN A 448 11.83 -33.81 -3.30
C ASN A 448 11.81 -32.33 -2.95
N TYR A 449 12.15 -32.03 -1.70
CA TYR A 449 12.09 -30.68 -1.14
C TYR A 449 13.34 -29.86 -1.45
N GLY A 450 13.16 -28.57 -1.73
CA GLY A 450 14.29 -27.64 -1.76
C GLY A 450 14.93 -27.52 -0.39
N ILE A 451 14.13 -27.05 0.58
CA ILE A 451 14.51 -26.88 1.98
C ILE A 451 13.46 -27.56 2.86
N LEU A 452 13.91 -28.41 3.80
CA LEU A 452 13.08 -29.02 4.84
C LEU A 452 13.64 -28.68 6.22
N LEU A 453 12.79 -28.11 7.09
CA LEU A 453 13.03 -28.03 8.53
C LEU A 453 11.95 -28.82 9.25
N GLN A 454 12.34 -29.66 10.21
CA GLN A 454 11.36 -30.40 11.01
C GLN A 454 11.81 -30.71 12.43
N ASN A 455 10.88 -31.26 13.21
CA ASN A 455 11.10 -31.80 14.55
C ASN A 455 11.75 -30.80 15.52
N GLY A 456 11.45 -29.50 15.36
CA GLY A 456 11.95 -28.44 16.22
C GLY A 456 13.22 -27.73 15.73
N ALA A 457 13.61 -27.95 14.47
CA ALA A 457 14.76 -27.24 13.88
C ALA A 457 14.52 -25.72 13.81
N ASP A 458 15.56 -24.93 14.06
CA ASP A 458 15.49 -23.47 14.10
C ASP A 458 16.48 -22.80 13.12
N ILE A 459 16.04 -21.70 12.50
CA ILE A 459 16.94 -20.74 11.85
C ILE A 459 16.62 -19.36 12.42
N SER A 460 17.63 -18.69 12.98
CA SER A 460 17.47 -17.42 13.66
C SER A 460 18.51 -16.37 13.29
N GLU A 461 18.06 -15.15 13.00
CA GLU A 461 18.91 -13.96 12.85
C GLU A 461 18.55 -12.95 13.96
N SER A 462 19.53 -12.45 14.71
CA SER A 462 19.28 -11.63 15.90
C SER A 462 19.68 -10.15 15.81
N GLY A 463 20.12 -9.67 14.66
CA GLY A 463 20.55 -8.29 14.47
C GLY A 463 20.18 -7.75 13.10
N THR A 464 21.15 -7.21 12.38
CA THR A 464 20.85 -6.41 11.18
C THR A 464 20.87 -7.21 9.88
N GLY A 465 21.26 -8.47 9.92
CA GLY A 465 21.43 -9.32 8.74
C GLY A 465 20.09 -9.73 8.14
N ASN A 466 20.05 -9.91 6.83
CA ASN A 466 18.90 -10.49 6.16
C ASN A 466 18.87 -12.01 6.33
N LEU A 467 17.67 -12.57 6.45
CA LEU A 467 17.44 -14.00 6.47
C LEU A 467 16.68 -14.41 5.22
N THR A 468 17.34 -15.16 4.32
CA THR A 468 16.78 -15.58 3.04
C THR A 468 16.84 -17.10 2.90
N LEU A 469 15.68 -17.71 2.73
CA LEU A 469 15.54 -19.12 2.35
C LEU A 469 15.04 -19.17 0.90
N ASN A 470 15.80 -19.80 0.01
CA ASN A 470 15.45 -19.99 -1.39
C ASN A 470 15.36 -21.48 -1.69
N GLY A 471 14.13 -22.00 -1.73
CA GLY A 471 13.85 -23.42 -1.89
C GLY A 471 13.19 -23.72 -3.24
N THR A 472 13.78 -24.64 -3.99
CA THR A 472 13.19 -25.18 -5.22
C THR A 472 12.96 -26.67 -5.06
N GLY A 473 11.70 -27.13 -5.11
CA GLY A 473 11.35 -28.54 -5.11
C GLY A 473 11.78 -29.23 -6.40
N GLY A 474 11.95 -30.56 -6.36
CA GLY A 474 12.35 -31.35 -7.51
C GLY A 474 11.26 -31.50 -8.58
N ASN A 475 11.66 -31.88 -9.80
CA ASN A 475 10.78 -32.12 -10.94
C ASN A 475 10.04 -33.47 -10.92
N GLY A 476 9.94 -34.07 -9.74
CA GLY A 476 9.32 -35.38 -9.56
C GLY A 476 7.81 -35.38 -9.78
N THR A 477 7.18 -36.45 -9.31
CA THR A 477 5.73 -36.67 -9.43
C THR A 477 4.93 -35.79 -8.47
N SER A 478 4.98 -36.04 -7.15
CA SER A 478 4.15 -35.35 -6.16
C SER A 478 4.90 -34.94 -4.89
N SER A 479 4.32 -34.01 -4.13
CA SER A 479 4.91 -33.52 -2.87
C SER A 479 6.29 -32.91 -3.08
N ASN A 480 6.55 -32.24 -4.20
CA ASN A 480 7.80 -31.52 -4.39
C ASN A 480 7.59 -30.08 -3.94
N VAL A 481 8.16 -29.73 -2.79
CA VAL A 481 7.94 -28.46 -2.11
C VAL A 481 9.19 -27.61 -2.18
N GLY A 482 9.06 -26.32 -2.49
CA GLY A 482 10.18 -25.38 -2.42
C GLY A 482 10.75 -25.31 -1.00
N ILE A 483 9.93 -24.86 -0.05
CA ILE A 483 10.27 -24.75 1.37
C ILE A 483 9.19 -25.44 2.20
N LEU A 484 9.59 -26.39 3.06
CA LEU A 484 8.70 -27.05 4.02
C LEU A 484 9.20 -26.84 5.45
N LEU A 485 8.37 -26.20 6.27
CA LEU A 485 8.52 -26.15 7.73
C LEU A 485 7.48 -27.10 8.36
N PHE A 486 7.92 -28.08 9.14
CA PHE A 486 7.02 -29.11 9.68
C PHE A 486 7.19 -29.36 11.17
N GLY A 487 6.07 -29.36 11.90
CA GLY A 487 6.01 -29.79 13.30
C GLY A 487 6.23 -28.66 14.31
N ALA A 488 5.71 -28.87 15.52
CA ALA A 488 5.79 -27.91 16.61
C ALA A 488 7.25 -27.66 17.04
N GLY A 489 7.55 -26.39 17.33
CA GLY A 489 8.89 -25.94 17.70
C GLY A 489 9.81 -25.69 16.50
N THR A 490 9.45 -26.10 15.29
CA THR A 490 10.20 -25.75 14.08
C THR A 490 9.98 -24.27 13.78
N SER A 491 11.05 -23.50 13.62
CA SER A 491 10.96 -22.04 13.48
C SER A 491 11.95 -21.43 12.50
N VAL A 492 11.50 -20.33 11.89
CA VAL A 492 12.36 -19.37 11.20
C VAL A 492 12.09 -18.00 11.84
N SER A 493 13.12 -17.37 12.41
CA SER A 493 12.93 -16.16 13.20
C SER A 493 13.95 -15.07 12.93
N SER A 494 13.51 -13.81 13.07
CA SER A 494 14.38 -12.63 13.04
C SER A 494 13.97 -11.65 14.13
N SER A 495 14.94 -11.15 14.89
CA SER A 495 14.66 -10.20 15.98
C SER A 495 15.23 -8.80 15.80
N GLY A 496 16.08 -8.58 14.78
CA GLY A 496 16.54 -7.23 14.45
C GLY A 496 15.92 -6.66 13.17
N SER A 497 16.60 -5.71 12.54
CA SER A 497 16.00 -4.86 11.50
C SER A 497 16.13 -5.40 10.07
N GLY A 498 16.84 -6.51 9.87
CA GLY A 498 17.00 -7.14 8.56
C GLY A 498 15.70 -7.72 8.01
N THR A 499 15.64 -7.91 6.70
CA THR A 499 14.46 -8.51 6.06
C THR A 499 14.47 -10.03 6.18
N MET A 500 13.27 -10.63 6.23
CA MET A 500 13.09 -12.07 6.20
C MET A 500 12.34 -12.48 4.93
N GLN A 501 12.90 -13.42 4.16
CA GLN A 501 12.31 -13.89 2.91
C GLN A 501 12.32 -15.42 2.85
N LEU A 502 11.15 -16.01 2.60
CA LEU A 502 10.98 -17.41 2.28
C LEU A 502 10.46 -17.50 0.84
N LEU A 503 11.36 -17.83 -0.09
CA LEU A 503 11.10 -17.89 -1.53
C LEU A 503 11.05 -19.35 -1.96
N GLY A 504 9.84 -19.85 -2.24
CA GLY A 504 9.60 -21.26 -2.50
C GLY A 504 9.00 -21.53 -3.88
N ILE A 505 9.59 -22.43 -4.65
CA ILE A 505 9.06 -22.92 -5.92
C ILE A 505 8.82 -24.43 -5.83
N GLY A 506 7.56 -24.85 -5.88
CA GLY A 506 7.20 -26.24 -6.10
C GLY A 506 7.30 -26.58 -7.59
N GLN A 507 7.99 -27.67 -7.93
CA GLN A 507 8.10 -28.14 -9.32
C GLN A 507 7.42 -29.51 -9.49
N GLY A 508 7.36 -30.00 -10.73
CA GLY A 508 6.68 -31.26 -11.04
C GLY A 508 5.27 -31.11 -11.59
N ASN A 509 4.80 -32.18 -12.23
CA ASN A 509 3.62 -32.18 -13.09
C ASN A 509 2.43 -32.98 -12.53
N SER A 510 2.50 -33.49 -11.31
CA SER A 510 1.38 -34.18 -10.63
C SER A 510 0.79 -33.34 -9.49
N THR A 511 0.52 -33.91 -8.32
CA THR A 511 -0.21 -33.25 -7.23
C THR A 511 0.69 -32.78 -6.10
N THR A 512 0.21 -31.83 -5.29
CA THR A 512 0.85 -31.43 -4.01
C THR A 512 2.24 -30.79 -4.19
N ASN A 513 2.52 -30.15 -5.32
CA ASN A 513 3.78 -29.44 -5.51
C ASN A 513 3.61 -27.98 -5.11
N ILE A 514 4.14 -27.63 -3.93
CA ILE A 514 3.83 -26.38 -3.23
C ILE A 514 5.06 -25.47 -3.24
N GLY A 515 4.86 -24.16 -3.39
CA GLY A 515 5.95 -23.19 -3.22
C GLY A 515 6.49 -23.19 -1.80
N VAL A 516 5.69 -22.70 -0.86
CA VAL A 516 6.01 -22.63 0.58
C VAL A 516 4.93 -23.36 1.38
N ALA A 517 5.33 -24.28 2.25
CA ALA A 517 4.43 -25.00 3.16
C ALA A 517 4.88 -24.84 4.62
N ILE A 518 3.97 -24.40 5.48
CA ILE A 518 4.19 -24.26 6.93
C ILE A 518 3.11 -25.08 7.64
N LEU A 519 3.54 -26.19 8.25
CA LEU A 519 2.67 -27.27 8.66
C LEU A 519 2.91 -27.68 10.12
N GLY A 520 1.86 -28.17 10.77
CA GLY A 520 1.97 -28.95 12.01
C GLY A 520 2.45 -28.17 13.25
N GLY A 521 2.19 -26.85 13.31
CA GLY A 521 2.61 -26.01 14.43
C GLY A 521 3.96 -25.33 14.26
N ALA A 522 4.55 -25.40 13.07
CA ALA A 522 5.74 -24.62 12.74
C ALA A 522 5.44 -23.10 12.72
N SER A 523 6.47 -22.29 12.94
CA SER A 523 6.31 -20.83 13.06
C SER A 523 7.30 -20.03 12.22
N VAL A 524 6.84 -18.88 11.76
CA VAL A 524 7.68 -17.82 11.17
C VAL A 524 7.45 -16.56 12.00
N PHE A 525 8.50 -16.06 12.64
CA PHE A 525 8.37 -15.01 13.65
C PHE A 525 9.39 -13.87 13.45
N ALA A 526 8.91 -12.65 13.23
CA ALA A 526 9.74 -11.45 13.17
C ALA A 526 9.36 -10.45 14.28
N SER A 527 10.28 -10.19 15.21
CA SER A 527 10.06 -9.22 16.30
C SER A 527 10.63 -7.83 16.03
N GLY A 528 11.53 -7.70 15.05
CA GLY A 528 12.08 -6.41 14.66
C GLY A 528 11.21 -5.62 13.68
N SER A 529 11.82 -4.60 13.06
CA SER A 529 11.16 -3.69 12.12
C SER A 529 11.31 -4.08 10.64
N GLY A 530 12.12 -5.09 10.34
CA GLY A 530 12.31 -5.58 8.97
C GLY A 530 11.05 -6.26 8.43
N SER A 531 10.83 -6.15 7.12
CA SER A 531 9.68 -6.79 6.46
C SER A 531 9.86 -8.30 6.34
N THR A 532 8.76 -9.03 6.43
CA THR A 532 8.69 -10.48 6.19
C THR A 532 7.92 -10.76 4.91
N LEU A 533 8.53 -11.53 4.00
CA LEU A 533 7.91 -12.00 2.76
C LEU A 533 7.90 -13.53 2.71
N LEU A 534 6.73 -14.11 2.51
CA LEU A 534 6.57 -15.49 2.06
C LEU A 534 6.09 -15.44 0.62
N ASP A 535 6.92 -15.88 -0.32
CA ASP A 535 6.59 -15.93 -1.74
C ASP A 535 6.63 -17.38 -2.23
N GLY A 536 5.46 -17.92 -2.54
CA GLY A 536 5.29 -19.30 -2.94
C GLY A 536 4.68 -19.44 -4.32
N THR A 537 5.39 -20.16 -5.20
CA THR A 537 4.89 -20.57 -6.52
C THR A 537 4.71 -22.08 -6.57
N GLY A 538 3.48 -22.56 -6.77
CA GLY A 538 3.17 -23.99 -6.90
C GLY A 538 3.52 -24.55 -8.28
N GLY A 539 3.63 -25.88 -8.37
CA GLY A 539 3.96 -26.59 -9.60
C GLY A 539 2.84 -26.56 -10.64
N SER A 540 3.15 -26.89 -11.89
CA SER A 540 2.22 -26.83 -13.03
C SER A 540 1.32 -28.06 -13.21
N GLY A 541 1.30 -28.97 -12.23
CA GLY A 541 0.64 -30.27 -12.34
C GLY A 541 -0.87 -30.31 -12.11
N GLY A 542 -1.36 -31.43 -11.56
CA GLY A 542 -2.75 -31.68 -11.17
C GLY A 542 -3.26 -30.80 -10.02
N THR A 543 -4.00 -31.38 -9.06
CA THR A 543 -4.57 -30.66 -7.90
C THR A 543 -3.58 -30.43 -6.76
N ALA A 544 -3.90 -29.50 -5.85
CA ALA A 544 -3.14 -29.18 -4.64
C ALA A 544 -1.74 -28.59 -4.89
N ASN A 545 -1.52 -27.97 -6.05
CA ASN A 545 -0.27 -27.27 -6.35
C ASN A 545 -0.36 -25.81 -5.88
N HIS A 546 -0.39 -25.63 -4.56
CA HIS A 546 -0.58 -24.32 -3.93
C HIS A 546 0.67 -23.44 -4.05
N GLY A 547 0.48 -22.12 -4.10
CA GLY A 547 1.60 -21.20 -3.91
C GLY A 547 2.13 -21.29 -2.48
N VAL A 548 1.27 -20.94 -1.53
CA VAL A 548 1.52 -21.02 -0.08
C VAL A 548 0.46 -21.90 0.59
N LEU A 549 0.89 -22.90 1.37
CA LEU A 549 0.02 -23.74 2.20
C LEU A 549 0.35 -23.57 3.69
N LEU A 550 -0.65 -23.17 4.47
CA LEU A 550 -0.56 -23.00 5.92
C LEU A 550 -1.54 -23.94 6.60
N GLN A 551 -1.06 -24.80 7.50
CA GLN A 551 -1.92 -25.80 8.14
C GLN A 551 -1.39 -26.23 9.51
N GLY A 552 -2.29 -26.55 10.44
CA GLY A 552 -1.98 -27.28 11.66
C GLY A 552 -2.18 -26.43 12.91
N PRO A 553 -2.43 -27.07 14.06
CA PRO A 553 -2.65 -26.35 15.31
C PRO A 553 -1.42 -25.52 15.64
N THR A 554 -1.61 -24.27 16.03
CA THR A 554 -0.55 -23.34 16.45
C THR A 554 0.43 -22.91 15.35
N THR A 555 0.17 -23.27 14.09
CA THR A 555 0.95 -22.75 12.95
C THR A 555 0.79 -21.23 12.92
N SER A 556 1.92 -20.50 12.97
CA SER A 556 1.89 -19.04 13.13
C SER A 556 2.88 -18.33 12.23
N ILE A 557 2.42 -17.24 11.62
CA ILE A 557 3.22 -16.29 10.87
C ILE A 557 2.96 -14.95 11.54
N GLN A 558 3.93 -14.48 12.29
CA GLN A 558 3.74 -13.32 13.17
C GLN A 558 4.86 -12.30 13.00
N VAL A 559 4.45 -11.04 12.84
CA VAL A 559 5.33 -9.88 12.84
C VAL A 559 4.97 -8.93 13.97
N THR A 560 5.94 -8.18 14.50
CA THR A 560 5.66 -7.14 15.51
C THR A 560 5.44 -5.79 14.85
N ASN A 561 6.49 -5.18 14.29
CA ASN A 561 6.42 -3.83 13.70
C ASN A 561 6.67 -3.81 12.19
N GLY A 562 7.43 -4.77 11.65
CA GLY A 562 7.62 -4.92 10.22
C GLY A 562 6.35 -5.38 9.51
N SER A 563 6.19 -5.02 8.23
CA SER A 563 5.08 -5.50 7.41
C SER A 563 5.24 -6.98 7.06
N LEU A 564 4.14 -7.70 6.99
CA LEU A 564 4.03 -9.09 6.55
C LEU A 564 3.37 -9.16 5.18
N SER A 565 4.07 -9.70 4.19
CA SER A 565 3.51 -10.01 2.88
C SER A 565 3.52 -11.51 2.64
N ILE A 566 2.39 -12.06 2.20
CA ILE A 566 2.28 -13.44 1.73
C ILE A 566 1.79 -13.38 0.28
N GLN A 567 2.61 -13.88 -0.63
CA GLN A 567 2.35 -13.94 -2.06
C GLN A 567 2.28 -15.40 -2.48
N GLY A 568 1.17 -15.80 -3.09
CA GLY A 568 0.93 -17.18 -3.48
C GLY A 568 0.42 -17.29 -4.91
N VAL A 569 1.14 -18.02 -5.76
CA VAL A 569 0.75 -18.30 -7.14
C VAL A 569 0.60 -19.81 -7.33
N ALA A 570 -0.58 -20.27 -7.72
CA ALA A 570 -0.81 -21.65 -8.12
C ALA A 570 -0.79 -21.80 -9.64
N ASN A 571 0.14 -22.61 -10.17
CA ASN A 571 0.26 -22.88 -11.61
C ASN A 571 -0.43 -24.19 -12.05
N GLY A 572 -0.93 -24.99 -11.10
CA GLY A 572 -1.50 -26.30 -11.38
C GLY A 572 -2.87 -26.26 -12.06
N SER A 573 -3.60 -27.37 -11.96
CA SER A 573 -4.99 -27.49 -12.43
C SER A 573 -5.90 -27.95 -11.28
N GLY A 574 -7.22 -27.88 -11.47
CA GLY A 574 -8.19 -28.23 -10.40
C GLY A 574 -8.02 -27.38 -9.13
N SER A 575 -8.29 -27.94 -7.94
CA SER A 575 -8.24 -27.24 -6.64
C SER A 575 -6.78 -26.92 -6.23
N SER A 576 -6.27 -25.79 -6.73
CA SER A 576 -4.92 -25.29 -6.48
C SER A 576 -5.01 -23.78 -6.23
N GLN A 577 -5.02 -23.40 -4.96
CA GLN A 577 -5.13 -22.01 -4.50
C GLN A 577 -3.78 -21.32 -4.40
N GLY A 578 -3.77 -20.00 -4.63
CA GLY A 578 -2.57 -19.18 -4.45
C GLY A 578 -2.08 -19.25 -3.01
N ILE A 579 -2.94 -18.89 -2.06
CA ILE A 579 -2.74 -18.99 -0.62
C ILE A 579 -3.85 -19.86 -0.05
N ARG A 580 -3.47 -20.96 0.61
CA ARG A 580 -4.39 -21.87 1.29
C ARG A 580 -4.13 -21.89 2.79
N ILE A 581 -5.18 -21.59 3.55
CA ILE A 581 -5.19 -21.57 5.02
C ILE A 581 -6.16 -22.67 5.47
N ASP A 582 -5.63 -23.76 6.02
CA ASP A 582 -6.43 -24.87 6.57
C ASP A 582 -6.68 -24.64 8.07
N SER A 583 -6.66 -25.62 8.98
CA SER A 583 -7.08 -25.39 10.39
C SER A 583 -5.94 -24.92 11.31
N GLY A 584 -6.24 -23.95 12.19
CA GLY A 584 -5.41 -23.57 13.35
C GLY A 584 -4.28 -22.59 13.05
N VAL A 585 -4.41 -21.82 11.96
CA VAL A 585 -3.38 -20.91 11.46
C VAL A 585 -3.58 -19.49 12.02
N THR A 586 -2.51 -18.85 12.48
CA THR A 586 -2.49 -17.42 12.82
C THR A 586 -1.55 -16.65 11.90
N ILE A 587 -2.08 -15.67 11.18
CA ILE A 587 -1.33 -14.68 10.39
C ILE A 587 -1.54 -13.34 11.09
N SER A 588 -0.53 -12.80 11.77
CA SER A 588 -0.75 -11.64 12.66
C SER A 588 0.38 -10.62 12.63
N ALA A 589 0.01 -9.35 12.67
CA ALA A 589 0.88 -8.27 13.06
C ALA A 589 0.40 -7.77 14.44
N ILE A 590 1.25 -7.75 15.45
CA ILE A 590 0.83 -7.33 16.81
C ILE A 590 1.08 -5.85 17.12
N GLY A 591 1.90 -5.17 16.31
CA GLY A 591 2.16 -3.73 16.38
C GLY A 591 1.58 -2.98 15.18
N SER A 592 2.40 -2.14 14.54
CA SER A 592 2.00 -1.28 13.43
C SER A 592 2.25 -1.85 12.03
N GLY A 593 2.76 -3.08 11.93
CA GLY A 593 3.06 -3.70 10.64
C GLY A 593 1.79 -4.00 9.84
N ASP A 594 1.80 -3.69 8.55
CA ASP A 594 0.71 -4.05 7.64
C ASP A 594 0.74 -5.56 7.34
N ILE A 595 -0.43 -6.14 7.03
CA ILE A 595 -0.58 -7.50 6.54
C ILE A 595 -1.12 -7.45 5.10
N ASP A 596 -0.37 -7.96 4.14
CA ASP A 596 -0.78 -8.04 2.74
C ASP A 596 -0.77 -9.49 2.24
N LEU A 597 -1.95 -10.01 1.89
CA LEU A 597 -2.12 -11.33 1.29
C LEU A 597 -2.50 -11.14 -0.17
N GLN A 598 -1.66 -11.63 -1.07
CA GLN A 598 -1.91 -11.61 -2.50
C GLN A 598 -1.89 -13.03 -3.07
N GLY A 599 -3.02 -13.46 -3.62
CA GLY A 599 -3.20 -14.81 -4.10
C GLY A 599 -3.66 -14.89 -5.55
N THR A 600 -3.00 -15.73 -6.34
CA THR A 600 -3.42 -16.13 -7.70
C THR A 600 -3.72 -17.62 -7.72
N GLY A 601 -5.01 -17.97 -7.83
CA GLY A 601 -5.47 -19.35 -7.93
C GLY A 601 -5.38 -19.87 -9.37
N ALA A 602 -5.22 -21.18 -9.53
CA ALA A 602 -5.22 -21.80 -10.84
C ALA A 602 -6.63 -21.93 -11.42
N GLY A 603 -6.85 -21.40 -12.63
CA GLY A 603 -8.13 -21.51 -13.34
C GLY A 603 -9.29 -20.87 -12.56
N ILE A 604 -10.18 -21.70 -12.01
CA ILE A 604 -11.33 -21.26 -11.19
C ILE A 604 -11.10 -21.41 -9.68
N SER A 605 -9.90 -21.82 -9.26
CA SER A 605 -9.56 -21.89 -7.84
C SER A 605 -9.41 -20.49 -7.24
N ASP A 606 -9.61 -20.40 -5.94
CA ASP A 606 -9.48 -19.13 -5.23
C ASP A 606 -8.01 -18.71 -5.11
N GLY A 607 -7.76 -17.41 -5.21
CA GLY A 607 -6.44 -16.87 -4.94
C GLY A 607 -6.10 -16.97 -3.46
N ILE A 608 -7.07 -16.67 -2.60
CA ILE A 608 -6.98 -16.84 -1.15
C ILE A 608 -8.15 -17.70 -0.71
N PHE A 609 -7.85 -18.77 0.01
CA PHE A 609 -8.84 -19.74 0.49
C PHE A 609 -8.56 -20.11 1.93
N SER A 610 -9.56 -19.90 2.79
CA SER A 610 -9.56 -20.37 4.17
C SER A 610 -10.58 -21.48 4.37
N THR A 611 -10.20 -22.49 5.15
CA THR A 611 -11.07 -23.59 5.59
C THR A 611 -10.60 -24.13 6.95
N GLY A 612 -11.41 -24.97 7.59
CA GLY A 612 -11.08 -25.54 8.91
C GLY A 612 -11.13 -24.51 10.04
N SER A 613 -11.39 -24.94 11.27
CA SER A 613 -11.63 -24.02 12.38
C SER A 613 -10.35 -23.40 12.95
N GLY A 614 -10.48 -22.20 13.55
CA GLY A 614 -9.46 -21.60 14.40
C GLY A 614 -8.43 -20.73 13.66
N ASN A 615 -8.77 -20.25 12.46
CA ASN A 615 -7.88 -19.38 11.69
C ASN A 615 -8.04 -17.92 12.10
N LEU A 616 -6.94 -17.18 12.09
CA LEU A 616 -6.89 -15.76 12.43
C LEU A 616 -6.02 -15.01 11.39
N ILE A 617 -6.56 -13.91 10.86
CA ILE A 617 -5.81 -12.90 10.11
C ILE A 617 -5.91 -11.57 10.89
N GLY A 618 -4.77 -11.02 11.28
CA GLY A 618 -4.67 -9.79 12.06
C GLY A 618 -4.58 -10.00 13.57
N GLY A 619 -4.95 -8.98 14.33
CA GLY A 619 -4.84 -8.94 15.79
C GLY A 619 -5.71 -7.82 16.36
N GLY A 620 -6.46 -8.08 17.44
CA GLY A 620 -7.43 -7.12 17.98
C GLY A 620 -6.84 -5.78 18.47
N SER A 621 -5.51 -5.69 18.63
CA SER A 621 -4.79 -4.46 18.95
C SER A 621 -3.83 -4.01 17.85
N ALA A 622 -3.84 -4.68 16.70
CA ALA A 622 -2.99 -4.36 15.55
C ALA A 622 -3.46 -3.05 14.92
N THR A 623 -2.54 -2.10 14.71
CA THR A 623 -2.85 -0.80 14.09
C THR A 623 -2.51 -0.73 12.61
N GLY A 624 -1.77 -1.72 12.10
CA GLY A 624 -1.48 -1.86 10.68
C GLY A 624 -2.73 -2.20 9.86
N ASN A 625 -2.66 -1.93 8.56
CA ASN A 625 -3.73 -2.24 7.62
C ASN A 625 -3.69 -3.72 7.22
N ILE A 626 -4.84 -4.23 6.81
CA ILE A 626 -4.97 -5.58 6.23
C ILE A 626 -5.42 -5.43 4.78
N SER A 627 -4.70 -6.06 3.86
CA SER A 627 -5.02 -6.13 2.43
C SER A 627 -5.20 -7.58 2.01
N LEU A 628 -6.34 -7.88 1.40
CA LEU A 628 -6.67 -9.18 0.81
C LEU A 628 -6.91 -8.97 -0.70
N THR A 629 -5.95 -9.41 -1.51
CA THR A 629 -5.96 -9.21 -2.97
C THR A 629 -6.02 -10.54 -3.71
N ALA A 630 -7.16 -10.84 -4.34
CA ALA A 630 -7.34 -12.04 -5.16
C ALA A 630 -8.56 -11.88 -6.09
N ASP A 631 -8.52 -12.41 -7.32
CA ASP A 631 -9.70 -12.39 -8.20
C ASP A 631 -10.85 -13.27 -7.70
N ARG A 632 -10.54 -14.26 -6.88
CA ARG A 632 -11.47 -15.18 -6.23
C ARG A 632 -11.01 -15.40 -4.79
N LEU A 633 -11.93 -15.32 -3.85
CA LEU A 633 -11.65 -15.28 -2.42
C LEU A 633 -12.68 -16.13 -1.69
N THR A 634 -12.21 -16.98 -0.78
CA THR A 634 -13.07 -17.68 0.19
C THR A 634 -12.53 -17.49 1.59
N LEU A 635 -13.33 -16.90 2.46
CA LEU A 635 -12.98 -16.56 3.84
C LEU A 635 -13.77 -17.40 4.84
N ASP A 636 -13.87 -18.71 4.63
CA ASP A 636 -14.58 -19.59 5.57
C ASP A 636 -13.71 -19.90 6.81
N ASN A 637 -14.36 -19.96 7.98
CA ASN A 637 -13.76 -20.38 9.26
C ASN A 637 -12.49 -19.59 9.69
N VAL A 638 -12.38 -18.33 9.25
CA VAL A 638 -11.31 -17.40 9.66
C VAL A 638 -11.91 -16.22 10.40
N THR A 639 -11.18 -15.68 11.37
CA THR A 639 -11.47 -14.39 11.97
C THR A 639 -10.53 -13.35 11.37
N VAL A 640 -11.07 -12.28 10.79
CA VAL A 640 -10.27 -11.15 10.27
C VAL A 640 -10.52 -9.95 11.19
N GLN A 641 -9.48 -9.46 11.86
CA GLN A 641 -9.62 -8.41 12.89
C GLN A 641 -8.43 -7.44 12.90
N GLY A 642 -8.69 -6.17 13.21
CA GLY A 642 -7.67 -5.13 13.33
C GLY A 642 -8.28 -3.77 13.66
N SER A 643 -7.44 -2.77 13.94
CA SER A 643 -7.87 -1.38 14.18
C SER A 643 -7.46 -0.41 13.07
N GLY A 644 -6.71 -0.88 12.06
CA GLY A 644 -6.38 -0.13 10.85
C GLY A 644 -7.53 -0.10 9.83
N THR A 645 -7.20 -0.05 8.55
CA THR A 645 -8.17 -0.26 7.46
C THR A 645 -8.11 -1.69 6.93
N LEU A 646 -9.23 -2.19 6.42
CA LEU A 646 -9.30 -3.44 5.68
C LEU A 646 -9.58 -3.15 4.20
N LEU A 647 -8.72 -3.63 3.31
CA LEU A 647 -8.92 -3.58 1.87
C LEU A 647 -9.17 -4.99 1.33
N ILE A 648 -10.32 -5.21 0.69
CA ILE A 648 -10.61 -6.43 -0.08
C ILE A 648 -10.79 -6.05 -1.54
N GLN A 649 -9.96 -6.60 -2.42
CA GLN A 649 -10.00 -6.21 -3.83
C GLN A 649 -9.64 -7.36 -4.78
N PRO A 650 -10.20 -7.35 -6.01
CA PRO A 650 -9.71 -8.24 -7.05
C PRO A 650 -8.27 -7.94 -7.47
N LEU A 651 -7.62 -8.92 -8.10
CA LEU A 651 -6.30 -8.75 -8.70
C LEU A 651 -6.41 -8.03 -10.05
N SER A 652 -7.39 -8.42 -10.87
CA SER A 652 -7.66 -7.87 -12.19
C SER A 652 -8.69 -6.75 -12.15
N GLN A 653 -8.45 -5.70 -12.93
CA GLN A 653 -9.27 -4.48 -12.96
C GLN A 653 -10.75 -4.73 -13.34
N SER A 654 -11.00 -5.69 -14.23
CA SER A 654 -12.33 -5.99 -14.77
C SER A 654 -13.12 -7.03 -13.98
N THR A 655 -12.54 -7.63 -12.95
CA THR A 655 -13.17 -8.69 -12.15
C THR A 655 -14.41 -8.15 -11.44
N SER A 656 -15.54 -8.82 -11.61
CA SER A 656 -16.80 -8.43 -10.95
C SER A 656 -16.79 -8.81 -9.48
N ILE A 657 -17.52 -8.03 -8.68
CA ILE A 657 -17.58 -8.16 -7.23
C ILE A 657 -19.02 -8.44 -6.79
N GLY A 658 -19.22 -9.45 -5.93
CA GLY A 658 -20.46 -9.72 -5.22
C GLY A 658 -20.27 -9.50 -3.73
N VAL A 659 -21.19 -8.78 -3.08
CA VAL A 659 -21.19 -8.53 -1.63
C VAL A 659 -22.54 -8.93 -1.04
N GLY A 660 -22.55 -9.82 -0.05
CA GLY A 660 -23.77 -10.26 0.64
C GLY A 660 -24.52 -11.39 -0.05
N SER A 661 -25.57 -11.89 0.63
CA SER A 661 -26.41 -12.98 0.13
C SER A 661 -27.21 -12.58 -1.11
N GLY A 662 -27.30 -13.48 -2.10
CA GLY A 662 -28.00 -13.23 -3.36
C GLY A 662 -27.24 -12.33 -4.35
N SER A 663 -26.03 -11.88 -4.01
CA SER A 663 -25.14 -11.20 -4.94
C SER A 663 -24.42 -12.18 -5.87
N SER A 664 -23.85 -11.66 -6.96
CA SER A 664 -23.00 -12.44 -7.87
C SER A 664 -21.77 -11.63 -8.26
N GLY A 665 -20.62 -12.30 -8.34
CA GLY A 665 -19.35 -11.74 -8.75
C GLY A 665 -18.31 -12.85 -8.88
N THR A 666 -17.19 -12.55 -9.55
CA THR A 666 -16.06 -13.49 -9.57
C THR A 666 -15.34 -13.47 -8.21
N LEU A 667 -15.08 -12.28 -7.66
CA LEU A 667 -14.82 -12.10 -6.23
C LEU A 667 -16.18 -11.97 -5.54
N ASN A 668 -16.54 -12.92 -4.68
CA ASN A 668 -17.86 -12.98 -4.09
C ASN A 668 -17.76 -13.20 -2.58
N LEU A 669 -18.20 -12.21 -1.80
CA LEU A 669 -18.23 -12.25 -0.35
C LEU A 669 -19.66 -12.53 0.12
N ASN A 670 -19.92 -13.74 0.58
CA ASN A 670 -21.22 -14.14 1.11
C ASN A 670 -21.43 -13.67 2.57
N THR A 671 -22.64 -13.82 3.11
CA THR A 671 -22.98 -13.36 4.46
C THR A 671 -22.15 -14.02 5.56
N THR A 672 -21.81 -15.30 5.43
CA THR A 672 -20.94 -16.00 6.39
C THR A 672 -19.53 -15.43 6.36
N GLU A 673 -19.01 -15.12 5.16
CA GLU A 673 -17.67 -14.54 4.99
C GLU A 673 -17.61 -13.10 5.49
N LEU A 674 -18.66 -12.31 5.32
CA LEU A 674 -18.75 -10.96 5.88
C LEU A 674 -18.83 -10.99 7.42
N ALA A 675 -19.50 -11.98 8.00
CA ALA A 675 -19.58 -12.17 9.46
C ALA A 675 -18.23 -12.56 10.10
N ASN A 676 -17.25 -12.96 9.29
CA ASN A 676 -15.89 -13.26 9.73
C ASN A 676 -15.01 -12.00 9.87
N LEU A 677 -15.49 -10.85 9.38
CA LEU A 677 -14.87 -9.55 9.59
C LEU A 677 -15.33 -9.01 10.96
N VAL A 678 -14.41 -8.90 11.90
CA VAL A 678 -14.69 -8.41 13.26
C VAL A 678 -14.76 -6.88 13.24
N ASP A 679 -15.78 -6.35 13.93
CA ASP A 679 -15.94 -4.92 14.20
C ASP A 679 -14.70 -4.33 14.89
N GLY A 680 -14.28 -3.14 14.46
CA GLY A 680 -13.14 -2.41 14.99
C GLY A 680 -12.23 -1.77 13.93
N PHE A 681 -12.49 -2.03 12.65
CA PHE A 681 -11.76 -1.38 11.55
C PHE A 681 -12.20 0.09 11.42
N THR A 682 -11.25 1.00 11.21
CA THR A 682 -11.59 2.41 10.92
C THR A 682 -12.45 2.55 9.66
N SER A 683 -12.17 1.70 8.66
CA SER A 683 -13.01 1.52 7.48
C SER A 683 -12.66 0.21 6.75
N ILE A 684 -13.68 -0.39 6.14
CA ILE A 684 -13.57 -1.51 5.20
C ILE A 684 -13.76 -0.96 3.78
N THR A 685 -12.82 -1.21 2.89
CA THR A 685 -12.93 -0.89 1.46
C THR A 685 -13.07 -2.17 0.65
N ILE A 686 -14.11 -2.24 -0.19
CA ILE A 686 -14.31 -3.33 -1.14
C ILE A 686 -14.20 -2.78 -2.57
N GLY A 687 -13.29 -3.36 -3.35
CA GLY A 687 -13.01 -2.99 -4.74
C GLY A 687 -11.72 -2.19 -4.91
N ARG A 688 -11.21 -2.15 -6.14
CA ARG A 688 -9.95 -1.47 -6.49
C ARG A 688 -10.16 0.00 -6.80
N SER A 689 -9.10 0.81 -6.61
CA SER A 689 -9.09 2.23 -6.94
C SER A 689 -9.15 2.53 -8.46
N ASP A 690 -8.92 1.52 -9.28
CA ASP A 690 -8.98 1.56 -10.75
C ASP A 690 -10.08 0.65 -11.33
N SER A 691 -10.94 0.04 -10.48
CA SER A 691 -11.88 -1.00 -10.89
C SER A 691 -12.83 -0.59 -12.02
N SER A 692 -12.91 -1.43 -13.05
CA SER A 692 -13.89 -1.35 -14.14
C SER A 692 -14.92 -2.49 -14.09
N GLY A 693 -14.74 -3.47 -13.19
CA GLY A 693 -15.68 -4.57 -12.97
C GLY A 693 -16.98 -4.09 -12.33
N ALA A 694 -18.09 -4.75 -12.65
CA ALA A 694 -19.39 -4.49 -12.01
C ALA A 694 -19.40 -4.98 -10.56
N MET A 695 -20.17 -4.31 -9.70
CA MET A 695 -20.40 -4.70 -8.31
C MET A 695 -21.89 -4.94 -8.06
N ASN A 696 -22.23 -6.13 -7.53
CA ASN A 696 -23.59 -6.48 -7.11
C ASN A 696 -23.63 -6.60 -5.58
N ILE A 697 -24.55 -5.88 -4.95
CA ILE A 697 -24.71 -5.82 -3.49
C ILE A 697 -26.04 -6.46 -3.12
N GLY A 698 -25.97 -7.66 -2.56
CA GLY A 698 -27.08 -8.39 -1.99
C GLY A 698 -27.30 -8.02 -0.53
N THR A 699 -27.94 -8.90 0.25
CA THR A 699 -28.20 -8.62 1.67
C THR A 699 -26.95 -8.84 2.51
N ALA A 700 -26.49 -7.80 3.21
CA ALA A 700 -25.27 -7.78 4.01
C ALA A 700 -25.44 -6.88 5.25
N THR A 701 -24.75 -7.23 6.33
CA THR A 701 -24.64 -6.41 7.55
C THR A 701 -23.17 -6.29 7.92
N LEU A 702 -22.70 -5.07 8.15
CA LEU A 702 -21.37 -4.76 8.67
C LEU A 702 -21.50 -3.73 9.81
N GLN A 703 -20.49 -3.59 10.66
CA GLN A 703 -20.52 -2.68 11.81
C GLN A 703 -19.42 -1.60 11.80
N ASP A 704 -18.71 -1.47 10.69
CA ASP A 704 -17.69 -0.45 10.46
C ASP A 704 -18.08 0.49 9.31
N ASN A 705 -17.34 1.58 9.13
CA ASN A 705 -17.50 2.44 7.96
C ASN A 705 -17.14 1.67 6.68
N LEU A 706 -18.02 1.68 5.68
CA LEU A 706 -17.85 0.92 4.45
C LEU A 706 -17.61 1.83 3.25
N LYS A 707 -16.62 1.49 2.43
CA LYS A 707 -16.40 2.09 1.11
C LYS A 707 -16.50 1.05 0.01
N LEU A 708 -17.44 1.26 -0.91
CA LEU A 708 -17.60 0.45 -2.12
C LEU A 708 -17.13 1.25 -3.33
N GLN A 709 -16.25 0.68 -4.17
CA GLN A 709 -15.67 1.45 -5.29
C GLN A 709 -15.56 0.71 -6.64
N THR A 710 -16.04 1.38 -7.69
CA THR A 710 -15.94 1.02 -9.13
C THR A 710 -15.68 2.26 -10.00
N PRO A 711 -14.56 2.99 -9.78
CA PRO A 711 -14.37 4.34 -10.31
C PRO A 711 -14.14 4.41 -11.84
N SER A 712 -13.78 3.30 -12.50
CA SER A 712 -13.47 3.28 -13.95
C SER A 712 -14.65 2.78 -14.81
N GLY A 713 -15.89 3.09 -14.41
CA GLY A 713 -17.09 2.82 -15.22
C GLY A 713 -17.84 1.52 -14.88
N GLY A 714 -17.38 0.75 -13.89
CA GLY A 714 -18.11 -0.43 -13.42
C GLY A 714 -19.46 -0.03 -12.79
N THR A 715 -20.54 -0.72 -13.15
CA THR A 715 -21.87 -0.48 -12.56
C THR A 715 -21.95 -1.01 -11.14
N MET A 716 -22.72 -0.34 -10.27
CA MET A 716 -23.01 -0.82 -8.91
C MET A 716 -24.52 -1.06 -8.76
N THR A 717 -24.94 -2.25 -8.32
CA THR A 717 -26.36 -2.60 -8.23
C THR A 717 -26.71 -3.17 -6.87
N PHE A 718 -27.65 -2.54 -6.17
CA PHE A 718 -28.20 -3.03 -4.90
C PHE A 718 -29.42 -3.95 -5.17
N THR A 719 -29.22 -5.25 -4.98
CA THR A 719 -30.23 -6.30 -5.11
C THR A 719 -30.78 -6.78 -3.75
N GLY A 720 -30.10 -6.46 -2.64
CA GLY A 720 -30.53 -6.77 -1.27
C GLY A 720 -30.16 -5.66 -0.28
N THR A 721 -30.58 -5.81 0.98
CA THR A 721 -30.40 -4.77 2.00
C THR A 721 -28.98 -4.71 2.53
N LEU A 722 -28.36 -3.54 2.48
CA LEU A 722 -27.08 -3.27 3.13
C LEU A 722 -27.33 -2.49 4.43
N ASP A 723 -27.00 -3.10 5.56
CA ASP A 723 -27.14 -2.52 6.91
C ASP A 723 -25.76 -2.25 7.51
N LEU A 724 -25.52 -1.02 7.99
CA LEU A 724 -24.25 -0.62 8.60
C LEU A 724 -24.33 -0.26 10.09
N GLY A 725 -25.45 -0.53 10.76
CA GLY A 725 -25.58 -0.36 12.22
C GLY A 725 -25.31 1.06 12.74
N GLY A 726 -25.48 2.10 11.93
CA GLY A 726 -25.22 3.50 12.26
C GLY A 726 -23.87 4.04 11.79
N ASN A 727 -23.13 3.32 10.93
CA ASN A 727 -21.87 3.80 10.35
C ASN A 727 -22.05 4.50 9.01
N ASN A 728 -20.96 5.04 8.46
CA ASN A 728 -20.97 5.75 7.18
C ASN A 728 -20.75 4.80 5.99
N LEU A 729 -21.41 5.10 4.87
CA LEU A 729 -21.26 4.44 3.58
C LEU A 729 -20.71 5.42 2.55
N THR A 730 -19.55 5.12 1.97
CA THR A 730 -19.02 5.83 0.79
C THR A 730 -19.22 4.98 -0.46
N LEU A 731 -19.93 5.50 -1.45
CA LEU A 731 -20.09 4.88 -2.76
C LEU A 731 -19.29 5.67 -3.79
N LYS A 732 -18.17 5.09 -4.27
CA LYS A 732 -17.31 5.71 -5.29
C LYS A 732 -17.48 5.05 -6.66
N SER A 733 -18.26 5.64 -7.56
CA SER A 733 -18.56 5.03 -8.86
C SER A 733 -18.25 5.95 -10.05
N GLY A 734 -17.66 5.37 -11.11
CA GLY A 734 -17.61 6.00 -12.43
C GLY A 734 -18.76 5.56 -13.34
N GLY A 735 -19.41 4.44 -13.04
CA GLY A 735 -20.59 3.92 -13.73
C GLY A 735 -21.89 4.23 -12.99
N THR A 736 -23.03 3.75 -13.51
CA THR A 736 -24.33 3.94 -12.85
C THR A 736 -24.46 3.10 -11.58
N VAL A 737 -25.00 3.71 -10.52
CA VAL A 737 -25.40 3.05 -9.28
C VAL A 737 -26.92 2.92 -9.24
N THR A 738 -27.45 1.71 -9.13
CA THR A 738 -28.90 1.45 -9.15
C THR A 738 -29.35 0.57 -8.00
N GLN A 739 -30.64 0.64 -7.66
CA GLN A 739 -31.26 -0.13 -6.59
C GLN A 739 -32.50 -0.86 -7.12
N SER A 740 -32.46 -2.19 -7.17
CA SER A 740 -33.52 -3.02 -7.76
C SER A 740 -34.47 -3.65 -6.75
N ALA A 741 -34.00 -3.97 -5.54
CA ALA A 741 -34.81 -4.68 -4.53
C ALA A 741 -34.34 -4.54 -3.07
N GLY A 742 -33.28 -3.78 -2.78
CA GLY A 742 -32.65 -3.72 -1.45
C GLY A 742 -32.59 -2.33 -0.86
N ALA A 743 -32.63 -2.20 0.47
CA ALA A 743 -32.48 -0.92 1.19
C ALA A 743 -31.02 -0.61 1.54
N ILE A 744 -30.67 0.67 1.61
CA ILE A 744 -29.51 1.15 2.37
C ILE A 744 -30.06 1.51 3.76
N ALA A 745 -29.81 0.67 4.76
CA ALA A 745 -30.49 0.74 6.06
C ALA A 745 -29.51 1.08 7.20
N ASN A 746 -30.00 1.81 8.21
CA ASN A 746 -29.24 2.23 9.39
C ASN A 746 -27.88 2.86 9.03
N VAL A 747 -27.85 3.80 8.09
CA VAL A 747 -26.61 4.48 7.68
C VAL A 747 -26.60 5.90 8.24
N ASN A 748 -25.57 6.25 9.01
CA ASN A 748 -25.49 7.61 9.56
C ASN A 748 -25.12 8.65 8.49
N GLY A 749 -24.20 8.31 7.58
CA GLY A 749 -23.76 9.20 6.52
C GLY A 749 -23.56 8.47 5.20
N LEU A 750 -24.27 8.89 4.15
CA LEU A 750 -24.10 8.39 2.79
C LEU A 750 -23.33 9.42 1.94
N GLU A 751 -22.13 9.04 1.51
CA GLU A 751 -21.28 9.84 0.64
C GLU A 751 -21.26 9.28 -0.78
N LEU A 752 -21.78 10.05 -1.75
CA LEU A 752 -21.84 9.69 -3.16
C LEU A 752 -20.78 10.45 -3.96
N ILE A 753 -19.75 9.77 -4.47
CA ILE A 753 -18.63 10.43 -5.16
C ILE A 753 -18.24 9.74 -6.46
N GLY A 754 -17.76 10.52 -7.44
CA GLY A 754 -17.25 10.01 -8.71
C GLY A 754 -17.95 10.66 -9.89
N THR A 755 -17.94 9.99 -11.04
CA THR A 755 -18.57 10.51 -12.28
C THR A 755 -19.82 9.73 -12.67
N GLY A 756 -20.26 8.81 -11.80
CA GLY A 756 -21.45 7.98 -12.00
C GLY A 756 -22.75 8.70 -11.63
N SER A 757 -23.87 8.24 -12.20
CA SER A 757 -25.20 8.63 -11.73
C SER A 757 -25.70 7.67 -10.65
N TYR A 758 -26.47 8.17 -9.69
CA TYR A 758 -26.99 7.41 -8.55
C TYR A 758 -28.52 7.38 -8.58
N SER A 759 -29.11 6.19 -8.64
CA SER A 759 -30.56 5.95 -8.58
C SER A 759 -30.87 4.98 -7.45
N LEU A 760 -31.10 5.55 -6.27
CA LEU A 760 -31.26 4.87 -4.98
C LEU A 760 -32.67 5.18 -4.43
N THR A 761 -33.69 4.59 -5.04
CA THR A 761 -35.10 5.04 -4.92
C THR A 761 -35.99 4.12 -4.07
N SER A 762 -35.41 3.18 -3.32
CA SER A 762 -36.15 2.34 -2.37
C SER A 762 -36.85 3.20 -1.32
N SER A 763 -38.11 2.88 -1.01
CA SER A 763 -38.88 3.59 0.02
C SER A 763 -38.47 3.28 1.44
N THR A 764 -37.50 2.40 1.62
CA THR A 764 -37.05 1.90 2.93
C THR A 764 -35.56 2.16 3.14
N ASN A 765 -34.93 3.03 2.34
CA ASN A 765 -33.61 3.53 2.70
C ASN A 765 -33.74 4.38 3.96
N ASP A 766 -32.78 4.28 4.85
CA ASP A 766 -32.77 4.94 6.15
C ASP A 766 -31.36 5.52 6.36
N VAL A 767 -31.23 6.80 6.02
CA VAL A 767 -29.97 7.55 5.98
C VAL A 767 -30.13 8.91 6.67
N ASN A 768 -29.40 9.14 7.77
CA ASN A 768 -29.50 10.43 8.48
C ASN A 768 -28.94 11.61 7.66
N THR A 769 -27.77 11.42 7.02
CA THR A 769 -27.07 12.48 6.27
C THR A 769 -26.67 12.04 4.87
N LEU A 770 -27.04 12.81 3.85
CA LEU A 770 -26.62 12.62 2.46
C LEU A 770 -25.66 13.73 2.01
N VAL A 771 -24.59 13.34 1.33
CA VAL A 771 -23.70 14.25 0.58
C VAL A 771 -23.34 13.66 -0.77
N ALA A 772 -23.08 14.53 -1.75
CA ALA A 772 -22.73 14.09 -3.09
C ALA A 772 -21.77 15.06 -3.81
N ASN A 773 -20.82 14.49 -4.53
CA ASN A 773 -20.01 15.18 -5.54
C ASN A 773 -19.91 14.27 -6.77
N THR A 774 -20.93 14.35 -7.62
CA THR A 774 -21.15 13.36 -8.68
C THR A 774 -22.03 13.88 -9.82
N ASN A 775 -22.51 13.02 -10.72
CA ASN A 775 -23.52 13.38 -11.73
C ASN A 775 -24.94 13.30 -11.11
N ALA A 776 -25.96 12.95 -11.90
CA ALA A 776 -27.35 12.90 -11.44
C ALA A 776 -27.55 12.03 -10.18
N VAL A 777 -28.39 12.51 -9.25
CA VAL A 777 -28.76 11.81 -8.01
C VAL A 777 -30.28 11.71 -7.91
N SER A 778 -30.80 10.51 -7.74
CA SER A 778 -32.18 10.25 -7.36
C SER A 778 -32.15 9.42 -6.08
N PHE A 779 -32.53 10.02 -4.96
CA PHE A 779 -32.46 9.39 -3.65
C PHE A 779 -33.82 9.47 -2.96
N ARG A 780 -34.25 8.36 -2.39
CA ARG A 780 -35.42 8.28 -1.54
C ARG A 780 -35.01 7.83 -0.15
N ASP A 781 -35.52 8.52 0.86
CA ASP A 781 -35.35 8.21 2.28
C ASP A 781 -36.71 7.90 2.95
N LEU A 782 -36.67 7.08 4.01
CA LEU A 782 -37.84 6.61 4.75
C LEU A 782 -38.40 7.67 5.69
N ASP A 783 -37.56 8.50 6.32
CA ASP A 783 -37.96 9.47 7.35
C ASP A 783 -37.28 10.84 7.17
N ASP A 784 -36.49 11.32 8.13
CA ASP A 784 -35.86 12.63 8.15
C ASP A 784 -34.48 12.56 7.47
N LEU A 785 -34.21 13.48 6.54
CA LEU A 785 -32.92 13.55 5.84
C LEU A 785 -32.23 14.89 6.06
N THR A 786 -30.91 14.86 6.34
CA THR A 786 -30.06 16.04 6.37
C THR A 786 -29.11 16.08 5.18
N ILE A 787 -29.02 17.22 4.49
CA ILE A 787 -27.91 17.51 3.58
C ILE A 787 -26.82 18.21 4.39
N GLY A 788 -25.70 17.53 4.61
CA GLY A 788 -24.70 17.92 5.59
C GLY A 788 -23.25 17.70 5.14
N THR A 789 -22.44 17.10 6.01
CA THR A 789 -21.04 16.72 5.72
C THR A 789 -20.80 15.27 6.14
N VAL A 790 -20.24 14.46 5.24
CA VAL A 790 -19.81 13.09 5.53
C VAL A 790 -18.39 12.94 4.98
N GLY A 791 -17.46 12.47 5.80
CA GLY A 791 -16.05 12.41 5.42
C GLY A 791 -15.50 13.78 5.06
N SER A 792 -14.98 13.93 3.84
CA SER A 792 -14.48 15.20 3.30
C SER A 792 -15.46 15.91 2.36
N THR A 793 -16.64 15.34 2.13
CA THR A 793 -17.63 15.87 1.19
C THR A 793 -18.72 16.62 1.95
N THR A 794 -19.03 17.85 1.49
CA THR A 794 -20.04 18.73 2.08
C THR A 794 -21.07 19.11 1.03
N GLY A 795 -22.34 18.95 1.36
CA GLY A 795 -23.46 19.32 0.50
C GLY A 795 -23.62 18.40 -0.71
N ILE A 796 -24.33 18.91 -1.71
CA ILE A 796 -24.55 18.22 -3.00
C ILE A 796 -24.01 19.10 -4.12
N THR A 797 -23.05 18.61 -4.88
CA THR A 797 -22.56 19.26 -6.10
C THR A 797 -22.69 18.31 -7.28
N THR A 798 -23.21 18.82 -8.41
CA THR A 798 -23.27 18.05 -9.66
C THR A 798 -22.65 18.77 -10.86
N SER A 799 -22.38 18.01 -11.93
CA SER A 799 -21.82 18.53 -13.19
C SER A 799 -22.90 19.01 -14.18
N ASN A 800 -23.86 19.80 -13.71
CA ASN A 800 -25.07 20.24 -14.45
C ASN A 800 -26.19 19.19 -14.54
N ASP A 801 -26.16 18.19 -13.67
CA ASP A 801 -27.17 17.14 -13.62
C ASP A 801 -28.23 17.42 -12.55
N SER A 802 -29.44 16.90 -12.79
CA SER A 802 -30.57 17.05 -11.87
C SER A 802 -30.42 16.17 -10.63
N VAL A 803 -31.02 16.64 -9.54
CA VAL A 803 -31.13 15.92 -8.27
C VAL A 803 -32.59 15.80 -7.87
N ASN A 804 -33.03 14.60 -7.52
CA ASN A 804 -34.37 14.31 -7.02
C ASN A 804 -34.27 13.70 -5.62
N LEU A 805 -34.81 14.39 -4.62
CA LEU A 805 -34.85 13.94 -3.23
C LEU A 805 -36.30 13.68 -2.83
N GLN A 806 -36.59 12.45 -2.45
CA GLN A 806 -37.86 12.05 -1.85
C GLN A 806 -37.64 11.70 -0.38
N VAL A 807 -38.28 12.41 0.55
CA VAL A 807 -38.03 12.29 2.00
C VAL A 807 -39.34 12.02 2.72
N GLY A 808 -39.36 11.04 3.63
CA GLY A 808 -40.57 10.59 4.30
C GLY A 808 -41.20 11.64 5.21
N THR A 809 -40.38 12.40 5.92
CA THR A 809 -40.81 13.47 6.85
C THR A 809 -40.14 14.81 6.53
N ASN A 810 -39.08 15.20 7.23
CA ASN A 810 -38.46 16.51 7.09
C ASN A 810 -37.12 16.44 6.35
N LEU A 811 -36.84 17.45 5.54
CA LEU A 811 -35.54 17.68 4.92
C LEU A 811 -34.86 18.91 5.54
N ALA A 812 -33.66 18.73 6.08
CA ALA A 812 -32.80 19.82 6.51
C ALA A 812 -31.68 20.05 5.48
N ILE A 813 -31.58 21.28 4.95
CA ILE A 813 -30.53 21.69 4.02
C ILE A 813 -29.52 22.53 4.79
N ASP A 814 -28.58 21.83 5.44
CA ASP A 814 -27.53 22.41 6.30
C ASP A 814 -26.17 22.53 5.61
N ALA A 815 -26.09 22.13 4.35
CA ALA A 815 -24.96 22.26 3.45
C ALA A 815 -25.44 22.74 2.06
N PRO A 816 -24.59 23.42 1.27
CA PRO A 816 -24.99 23.96 -0.03
C PRO A 816 -25.42 22.86 -1.01
N ILE A 817 -26.41 23.16 -1.85
CA ILE A 817 -26.76 22.36 -3.03
C ILE A 817 -26.39 23.19 -4.27
N ASN A 818 -25.51 22.68 -5.13
CA ASN A 818 -25.09 23.34 -6.35
C ASN A 818 -25.15 22.40 -7.56
N LEU A 819 -26.18 22.59 -8.39
CA LEU A 819 -26.47 21.72 -9.52
C LEU A 819 -26.11 22.36 -10.87
N GLY A 820 -25.55 23.57 -10.89
CA GLY A 820 -25.34 24.31 -12.13
C GLY A 820 -26.65 24.45 -12.94
N ASN A 821 -26.68 23.86 -14.14
CA ASN A 821 -27.88 23.86 -15.00
C ASN A 821 -28.89 22.73 -14.72
N GLY A 822 -28.64 21.87 -13.73
CA GLY A 822 -29.56 20.80 -13.33
C GLY A 822 -30.80 21.31 -12.59
N ASN A 823 -31.87 20.52 -12.57
CA ASN A 823 -33.06 20.80 -11.76
C ASN A 823 -32.97 20.11 -10.40
N LEU A 824 -33.48 20.76 -9.35
CA LEU A 824 -33.68 20.17 -8.03
C LEU A 824 -35.16 19.87 -7.83
N THR A 825 -35.51 18.61 -7.58
CA THR A 825 -36.84 18.19 -7.11
C THR A 825 -36.76 17.85 -5.64
N LEU A 826 -37.58 18.51 -4.82
CA LEU A 826 -37.74 18.24 -3.40
C LEU A 826 -39.16 17.74 -3.14
N ASN A 827 -39.31 16.45 -2.84
CA ASN A 827 -40.58 15.82 -2.51
C ASN A 827 -40.59 15.33 -1.06
N VAL A 828 -41.19 16.08 -0.15
CA VAL A 828 -41.11 15.79 1.30
C VAL A 828 -42.48 15.56 1.93
N GLY A 829 -42.54 14.72 2.96
CA GLY A 829 -43.80 14.40 3.64
C GLY A 829 -44.28 15.47 4.63
N SER A 830 -43.39 16.26 5.23
CA SER A 830 -43.73 17.24 6.28
C SER A 830 -43.18 18.65 6.01
N GLY A 831 -41.88 18.81 5.80
CA GLY A 831 -41.35 20.15 5.52
C GLY A 831 -39.88 20.21 5.18
N VAL A 832 -39.46 21.38 4.69
CA VAL A 832 -38.06 21.69 4.38
C VAL A 832 -37.60 22.88 5.20
N SER A 833 -36.45 22.73 5.86
CA SER A 833 -35.71 23.82 6.47
C SER A 833 -34.39 24.04 5.75
N GLN A 834 -34.01 25.30 5.54
CA GLN A 834 -32.81 25.66 4.81
C GLN A 834 -31.98 26.65 5.62
N THR A 835 -30.70 26.34 5.80
CA THR A 835 -29.72 27.26 6.38
C THR A 835 -28.67 27.72 5.37
N LEU A 836 -28.45 26.96 4.28
CA LEU A 836 -27.47 27.28 3.23
C LEU A 836 -28.04 27.24 1.81
N SER A 837 -27.33 27.87 0.87
CA SER A 837 -27.81 28.19 -0.49
C SER A 837 -28.14 26.97 -1.35
N ILE A 838 -29.17 27.12 -2.19
CA ILE A 838 -29.45 26.25 -3.34
C ILE A 838 -29.13 27.02 -4.64
N VAL A 839 -28.39 26.38 -5.54
CA VAL A 839 -28.12 26.84 -6.91
C VAL A 839 -28.60 25.77 -7.88
N ALA A 840 -29.62 26.06 -8.69
CA ALA A 840 -30.19 25.14 -9.68
C ALA A 840 -30.89 25.90 -10.80
N ASN A 841 -31.05 25.27 -11.97
CA ASN A 841 -31.82 25.87 -13.06
C ASN A 841 -33.33 25.88 -12.75
N GLY A 842 -33.86 24.72 -12.35
CA GLY A 842 -35.26 24.58 -11.93
C GLY A 842 -35.35 24.08 -10.49
N LEU A 843 -36.29 24.61 -9.72
CA LEU A 843 -36.68 24.10 -8.40
C LEU A 843 -38.13 23.64 -8.44
N GLU A 844 -38.34 22.34 -8.25
CA GLU A 844 -39.66 21.70 -8.16
C GLU A 844 -39.93 21.30 -6.71
N LEU A 845 -41.02 21.81 -6.14
CA LEU A 845 -41.42 21.56 -4.75
C LEU A 845 -42.69 20.70 -4.73
N LEU A 846 -42.65 19.54 -4.08
CA LEU A 846 -43.76 18.57 -4.07
C LEU A 846 -44.08 18.09 -2.66
N GLY A 847 -45.37 17.88 -2.40
CA GLY A 847 -45.84 17.38 -1.11
C GLY A 847 -46.96 18.29 -0.64
N SER A 848 -48.19 17.99 -1.03
CA SER A 848 -49.34 18.88 -0.85
C SER A 848 -49.65 19.24 0.61
N GLY A 849 -49.11 18.48 1.58
CA GLY A 849 -49.17 18.76 3.02
C GLY A 849 -47.92 19.43 3.61
N ALA A 850 -46.88 19.68 2.80
CA ALA A 850 -45.57 20.09 3.29
C ALA A 850 -45.32 21.60 3.26
N THR A 851 -44.60 22.09 4.26
CA THR A 851 -44.17 23.49 4.38
C THR A 851 -42.71 23.67 3.97
N TYR A 852 -42.44 24.63 3.08
CA TYR A 852 -41.10 24.90 2.57
C TYR A 852 -40.57 26.24 3.08
N ASN A 853 -39.57 26.21 3.96
CA ASN A 853 -38.87 27.39 4.46
C ASN A 853 -37.48 27.50 3.81
N LEU A 854 -37.45 28.13 2.64
CA LEU A 854 -36.29 28.28 1.76
C LEU A 854 -35.76 29.72 1.78
N THR A 855 -35.28 30.14 2.95
CA THR A 855 -34.89 31.54 3.23
C THR A 855 -33.42 31.86 2.90
N GLY A 856 -32.64 30.85 2.51
CA GLY A 856 -31.23 31.02 2.15
C GLY A 856 -31.02 31.90 0.91
N THR A 857 -29.76 32.20 0.59
CA THR A 857 -29.41 32.97 -0.61
C THR A 857 -29.47 32.09 -1.87
N ASN A 858 -30.67 31.85 -2.38
CA ASN A 858 -30.88 30.94 -3.51
C ASN A 858 -30.64 31.60 -4.86
N ILE A 859 -30.20 30.78 -5.82
CA ILE A 859 -30.06 31.14 -7.24
C ILE A 859 -30.81 30.08 -8.06
N ILE A 860 -32.09 30.33 -8.27
CA ILE A 860 -33.02 29.50 -9.05
C ILE A 860 -33.50 30.29 -10.27
N ASN A 861 -33.54 29.67 -11.46
CA ASN A 861 -34.07 30.34 -12.66
C ASN A 861 -35.57 30.12 -12.84
N THR A 862 -36.07 28.91 -12.55
CA THR A 862 -37.49 28.56 -12.68
C THR A 862 -37.99 27.88 -11.41
N LEU A 863 -39.11 28.34 -10.87
CA LEU A 863 -39.77 27.79 -9.69
C LEU A 863 -41.13 27.20 -10.07
N ALA A 864 -41.44 26.01 -9.57
CA ALA A 864 -42.77 25.40 -9.64
C ALA A 864 -43.04 24.53 -8.39
N GLY A 865 -44.30 24.34 -8.01
CA GLY A 865 -44.63 23.48 -6.88
C GLY A 865 -46.12 23.24 -6.61
N ASP A 866 -46.41 22.16 -5.90
CA ASP A 866 -47.72 21.78 -5.36
C ASP A 866 -47.58 21.35 -3.88
N ILE A 867 -47.82 22.31 -2.98
CA ILE A 867 -47.38 22.26 -1.57
C ILE A 867 -48.37 22.93 -0.59
N ALA A 868 -48.13 22.84 0.72
CA ALA A 868 -49.00 23.45 1.72
C ALA A 868 -48.68 24.92 1.99
N ALA A 869 -47.41 25.28 2.17
CA ALA A 869 -46.99 26.66 2.44
C ALA A 869 -45.56 26.90 1.91
N LEU A 870 -45.28 28.13 1.50
CA LEU A 870 -44.00 28.51 0.91
C LEU A 870 -43.47 29.82 1.50
N ASN A 871 -42.24 29.78 2.01
CA ASN A 871 -41.40 30.95 2.23
C ASN A 871 -40.14 30.79 1.38
N PHE A 872 -40.01 31.58 0.31
CA PHE A 872 -38.94 31.45 -0.66
C PHE A 872 -38.19 32.76 -0.87
N ASN A 873 -36.87 32.72 -0.70
CA ASN A 873 -35.96 33.82 -0.98
C ASN A 873 -35.04 33.47 -2.16
N ASN A 874 -34.95 34.34 -3.17
CA ASN A 874 -34.06 34.17 -4.32
C ASN A 874 -33.35 35.48 -4.66
N ILE A 875 -32.04 35.44 -4.87
CA ILE A 875 -31.27 36.66 -5.16
C ILE A 875 -31.13 36.95 -6.67
N ALA A 876 -31.36 35.95 -7.52
CA ALA A 876 -31.32 36.07 -8.97
C ALA A 876 -32.72 36.28 -9.58
N SER A 877 -32.77 36.74 -10.83
CA SER A 877 -34.05 36.81 -11.55
C SER A 877 -34.60 35.41 -11.78
N PHE A 878 -35.89 35.20 -11.55
CA PHE A 878 -36.51 33.89 -11.72
C PHE A 878 -37.92 33.98 -12.31
N THR A 879 -38.35 32.87 -12.90
CA THR A 879 -39.69 32.71 -13.47
C THR A 879 -40.51 31.70 -12.68
N ILE A 880 -41.74 32.05 -12.34
CA ILE A 880 -42.75 31.07 -11.92
C ILE A 880 -43.27 30.40 -13.19
N GLY A 881 -42.90 29.14 -13.39
CA GLY A 881 -43.01 28.47 -14.68
C GLY A 881 -43.25 26.96 -14.56
N THR A 882 -42.68 26.20 -15.50
CA THR A 882 -42.75 24.73 -15.48
C THR A 882 -41.37 24.17 -15.13
N VAL A 883 -41.30 23.34 -14.08
CA VAL A 883 -40.12 22.54 -13.76
C VAL A 883 -40.53 21.08 -13.86
N ASN A 884 -39.79 20.30 -14.64
CA ASN A 884 -40.15 18.93 -15.00
C ASN A 884 -41.59 18.84 -15.53
N SER A 885 -42.52 18.25 -14.76
CA SER A 885 -43.94 18.15 -15.11
C SER A 885 -44.85 19.06 -14.28
N THR A 886 -44.31 19.77 -13.29
CA THR A 886 -45.08 20.64 -12.38
C THR A 886 -45.19 22.04 -12.98
N ASN A 887 -46.42 22.57 -13.02
CA ASN A 887 -46.74 23.85 -13.64
C ASN A 887 -47.17 24.87 -12.59
N GLY A 888 -46.45 25.99 -12.53
CA GLY A 888 -46.79 27.12 -11.67
C GLY A 888 -46.60 26.83 -10.19
N LEU A 889 -47.19 27.68 -9.36
CA LEU A 889 -47.23 27.51 -7.91
C LEU A 889 -48.67 27.25 -7.50
N ARG A 890 -48.92 26.08 -6.92
CA ARG A 890 -50.18 25.73 -6.28
C ARG A 890 -49.91 25.51 -4.79
N VAL A 891 -50.39 26.42 -3.95
CA VAL A 891 -50.09 26.43 -2.51
C VAL A 891 -51.40 26.51 -1.74
N SER A 892 -51.69 25.55 -0.87
CA SER A 892 -52.99 25.51 -0.16
C SER A 892 -53.10 26.48 1.03
N GLY A 893 -51.96 26.99 1.52
CA GLY A 893 -51.85 28.03 2.54
C GLY A 893 -51.06 29.23 2.02
N THR A 894 -50.38 29.93 2.92
CA THR A 894 -49.71 31.20 2.60
C THR A 894 -48.42 31.03 1.78
N THR A 895 -48.20 31.96 0.85
CA THR A 895 -47.00 32.08 0.02
C THR A 895 -46.28 33.41 0.27
N GLN A 896 -45.00 33.36 0.63
CA GLN A 896 -44.09 34.52 0.67
C GLN A 896 -43.00 34.35 -0.39
N LEU A 897 -42.90 35.34 -1.29
CA LEU A 897 -41.84 35.42 -2.29
C LEU A 897 -40.96 36.64 -2.01
N THR A 898 -39.70 36.38 -1.66
CA THR A 898 -38.68 37.41 -1.48
C THR A 898 -37.70 37.39 -2.65
N SER A 899 -37.50 38.52 -3.32
CA SER A 899 -36.53 38.63 -4.41
C SER A 899 -35.79 39.96 -4.43
N THR A 900 -34.48 39.91 -4.66
CA THR A 900 -33.69 41.13 -4.94
C THR A 900 -33.62 41.50 -6.42
N SER A 901 -34.09 40.61 -7.30
CA SER A 901 -34.04 40.72 -8.76
C SER A 901 -35.44 40.50 -9.39
N ALA A 902 -35.55 40.65 -10.71
CA ALA A 902 -36.86 40.59 -11.38
C ALA A 902 -37.52 39.19 -11.29
N VAL A 903 -38.80 39.15 -10.95
CA VAL A 903 -39.65 37.95 -10.97
C VAL A 903 -40.64 38.04 -12.12
N SER A 904 -40.61 37.04 -13.00
CA SER A 904 -41.57 36.91 -14.11
C SER A 904 -42.42 35.65 -13.96
N GLN A 905 -43.44 35.53 -14.80
CA GLN A 905 -44.39 34.43 -14.73
C GLN A 905 -44.75 33.91 -16.13
N THR A 906 -44.78 32.58 -16.28
CA THR A 906 -45.36 31.89 -17.45
C THR A 906 -46.49 30.94 -17.07
N GLN A 907 -46.54 30.49 -15.81
CA GLN A 907 -47.58 29.62 -15.26
C GLN A 907 -48.24 30.26 -14.03
N ALA A 908 -49.49 29.91 -13.74
CA ALA A 908 -50.29 30.55 -12.69
C ALA A 908 -49.70 30.41 -11.28
N VAL A 909 -50.03 31.37 -10.42
CA VAL A 909 -49.89 31.31 -8.96
C VAL A 909 -51.29 31.17 -8.38
N ILE A 910 -51.52 30.08 -7.65
CA ILE A 910 -52.80 29.73 -7.03
C ILE A 910 -52.52 29.53 -5.55
N THR A 911 -52.92 30.48 -4.71
CA THR A 911 -52.67 30.49 -3.26
C THR A 911 -53.63 31.46 -2.58
N PRO A 912 -54.19 31.15 -1.40
CA PRO A 912 -55.10 32.07 -0.72
C PRO A 912 -54.43 33.41 -0.36
N ASP A 913 -53.20 33.37 0.15
CA ASP A 913 -52.49 34.57 0.60
C ASP A 913 -51.10 34.67 -0.06
N LEU A 914 -50.81 35.82 -0.68
CA LEU A 914 -49.51 36.11 -1.30
C LEU A 914 -48.85 37.37 -0.70
N GLU A 915 -47.63 37.20 -0.20
CA GLU A 915 -46.76 38.30 0.21
C GLU A 915 -45.55 38.42 -0.73
N LEU A 916 -45.31 39.63 -1.24
CA LEU A 916 -44.18 39.96 -2.11
C LEU A 916 -43.19 40.89 -1.42
N LEU A 917 -41.93 40.48 -1.29
CA LEU A 917 -40.89 41.22 -0.57
C LEU A 917 -39.61 41.42 -1.41
N GLY A 918 -38.84 42.45 -1.07
CA GLY A 918 -37.46 42.64 -1.56
C GLY A 918 -37.29 43.73 -2.62
N SER A 919 -36.08 43.87 -3.16
CA SER A 919 -35.76 44.97 -4.08
C SER A 919 -36.18 44.74 -5.54
N GLY A 920 -36.53 43.51 -5.89
CA GLY A 920 -36.91 43.10 -7.24
C GLY A 920 -38.27 43.65 -7.69
N SER A 921 -38.50 43.65 -9.01
CA SER A 921 -39.82 43.89 -9.60
C SER A 921 -40.58 42.58 -9.79
N PHE A 922 -41.90 42.56 -9.55
CA PHE A 922 -42.75 41.38 -9.73
C PHE A 922 -43.71 41.59 -10.90
N THR A 923 -43.61 40.75 -11.93
CA THR A 923 -44.51 40.75 -13.10
C THR A 923 -45.23 39.39 -13.17
N LEU A 924 -46.39 39.34 -12.53
CA LEU A 924 -47.24 38.16 -12.33
C LEU A 924 -48.59 38.35 -13.03
N THR A 925 -48.55 38.42 -14.35
CA THR A 925 -49.70 38.84 -15.19
C THR A 925 -50.43 37.67 -15.86
N ASN A 926 -50.27 36.43 -15.36
CA ASN A 926 -51.03 35.29 -15.89
C ASN A 926 -52.50 35.43 -15.47
N GLY A 927 -53.43 35.43 -16.43
CA GLY A 927 -54.87 35.60 -16.16
C GLY A 927 -55.55 34.41 -15.46
N ALA A 928 -54.81 33.34 -15.15
CA ALA A 928 -55.28 32.21 -14.36
C ALA A 928 -54.73 32.21 -12.92
N ASN A 929 -54.08 33.29 -12.50
CA ASN A 929 -53.78 33.51 -11.09
C ASN A 929 -55.07 33.62 -10.28
N ASP A 930 -55.04 33.10 -9.06
CA ASP A 930 -56.20 32.97 -8.19
C ASP A 930 -55.72 33.11 -6.73
N ILE A 931 -55.90 34.32 -6.17
CA ILE A 931 -55.42 34.72 -4.84
C ILE A 931 -56.43 35.61 -4.12
N ASP A 932 -56.76 35.27 -2.86
CA ASP A 932 -57.72 36.02 -2.05
C ASP A 932 -57.11 37.34 -1.53
N ILE A 933 -55.91 37.28 -0.95
CA ILE A 933 -55.23 38.44 -0.31
C ILE A 933 -53.82 38.63 -0.85
N LEU A 934 -53.54 39.84 -1.33
CA LEU A 934 -52.20 40.29 -1.75
C LEU A 934 -51.67 41.38 -0.80
N ALA A 935 -50.41 41.23 -0.36
CA ALA A 935 -49.66 42.29 0.30
C ALA A 935 -48.23 42.38 -0.28
N SER A 936 -47.66 43.58 -0.30
CA SER A 936 -46.29 43.79 -0.81
C SER A 936 -45.50 44.84 -0.04
N ASN A 937 -44.20 44.57 0.10
CA ASN A 937 -43.21 45.54 0.55
C ASN A 937 -41.95 45.41 -0.31
N THR A 938 -41.98 46.11 -1.44
CA THR A 938 -40.95 45.99 -2.49
C THR A 938 -40.28 47.33 -2.79
N ILE A 939 -39.11 47.31 -3.43
CA ILE A 939 -38.54 48.53 -4.02
C ILE A 939 -38.97 48.64 -5.49
N GLY A 940 -38.91 47.53 -6.23
CA GLY A 940 -39.35 47.43 -7.62
C GLY A 940 -40.88 47.41 -7.76
N GLY A 941 -41.34 47.61 -9.00
CA GLY A 941 -42.77 47.67 -9.32
C GLY A 941 -43.46 46.30 -9.24
N VAL A 942 -44.79 46.33 -9.10
CA VAL A 942 -45.64 45.13 -9.00
C VAL A 942 -46.73 45.20 -10.07
N SER A 943 -46.71 44.26 -11.02
CA SER A 943 -47.76 44.05 -12.01
C SER A 943 -48.41 42.69 -11.75
N PHE A 944 -49.67 42.68 -11.33
CA PHE A 944 -50.40 41.48 -10.94
C PHE A 944 -51.74 41.39 -11.67
N SER A 945 -52.07 40.20 -12.19
CA SER A 945 -53.41 39.87 -12.68
C SER A 945 -54.02 38.79 -11.81
N ASP A 946 -55.31 38.90 -11.55
CA ASP A 946 -56.13 37.93 -10.83
C ASP A 946 -57.39 37.56 -11.63
N VAL A 947 -57.81 36.29 -11.57
CA VAL A 947 -58.91 35.76 -12.38
C VAL A 947 -60.29 36.18 -11.85
N ASP A 948 -60.43 36.42 -10.56
CA ASP A 948 -61.69 36.76 -9.91
C ASP A 948 -61.56 37.95 -8.94
N ASP A 949 -61.76 37.78 -7.64
CA ASP A 949 -61.74 38.86 -6.66
C ASP A 949 -60.41 38.94 -5.90
N LEU A 950 -59.97 40.16 -5.63
CA LEU A 950 -58.70 40.39 -4.95
C LEU A 950 -58.87 41.38 -3.79
N THR A 951 -58.30 41.04 -2.63
CA THR A 951 -58.18 41.96 -1.50
C THR A 951 -56.74 42.42 -1.32
N ILE A 952 -56.51 43.73 -1.30
CA ILE A 952 -55.25 44.29 -0.79
C ILE A 952 -55.36 44.39 0.73
N GLY A 953 -54.66 43.50 1.43
CA GLY A 953 -54.82 43.26 2.87
C GLY A 953 -53.48 43.12 3.60
N SER A 954 -53.45 42.35 4.68
CA SER A 954 -52.21 42.05 5.42
C SER A 954 -51.90 40.56 5.29
N VAL A 955 -50.69 40.25 4.82
CA VAL A 955 -50.18 38.88 4.72
C VAL A 955 -48.83 38.84 5.43
N LEU A 956 -48.71 37.98 6.44
CA LEU A 956 -47.50 37.84 7.27
C LEU A 956 -46.96 39.18 7.81
N SER A 957 -45.90 39.73 7.19
CA SER A 957 -45.20 40.93 7.67
C SER A 957 -45.61 42.22 6.95
N ALA A 958 -46.16 42.10 5.75
CA ALA A 958 -46.61 43.22 4.93
C ALA A 958 -48.09 43.52 5.19
N SER A 959 -48.41 44.81 5.20
CA SER A 959 -49.78 45.33 5.31
C SER A 959 -49.99 46.33 4.18
N GLY A 960 -50.86 45.97 3.24
CA GLY A 960 -51.13 46.73 2.03
C GLY A 960 -50.07 46.50 0.95
N MET A 961 -49.88 47.48 0.07
CA MET A 961 -48.85 47.45 -0.96
C MET A 961 -47.95 48.66 -0.85
N THR A 962 -46.65 48.44 -0.70
CA THR A 962 -45.65 49.52 -0.65
C THR A 962 -44.58 49.31 -1.72
N THR A 963 -44.24 50.39 -2.42
CA THR A 963 -43.08 50.46 -3.34
C THR A 963 -42.20 51.66 -3.02
N SER A 964 -40.95 51.66 -3.49
CA SER A 964 -40.04 52.81 -3.36
C SER A 964 -39.92 53.55 -4.70
N ASN A 965 -40.97 54.27 -5.09
CA ASN A 965 -41.07 55.06 -6.33
C ASN A 965 -41.31 54.25 -7.61
N SER A 966 -41.84 53.03 -7.49
CA SER A 966 -42.12 52.16 -8.63
C SER A 966 -43.62 51.99 -8.85
N ASP A 967 -44.01 51.79 -10.11
CA ASP A 967 -45.41 51.62 -10.49
C ASP A 967 -46.00 50.31 -9.97
N VAL A 968 -47.31 50.35 -9.69
CA VAL A 968 -48.12 49.17 -9.41
C VAL A 968 -49.26 49.09 -10.42
N SER A 969 -49.48 47.92 -11.00
CA SER A 969 -50.57 47.63 -11.93
C SER A 969 -51.34 46.40 -11.47
N LEU A 970 -52.63 46.56 -11.19
CA LEU A 970 -53.52 45.48 -10.77
C LEU A 970 -54.61 45.27 -11.82
N GLN A 971 -54.72 44.04 -12.32
CA GLN A 971 -55.81 43.61 -13.19
C GLN A 971 -56.65 42.54 -12.46
N VAL A 972 -57.92 42.81 -12.19
CA VAL A 972 -58.77 41.94 -11.36
C VAL A 972 -60.04 41.58 -12.11
N GLY A 973 -60.36 40.28 -12.20
CA GLY A 973 -61.46 39.77 -13.02
C GLY A 973 -62.85 40.21 -12.54
N THR A 974 -63.03 40.37 -11.24
CA THR A 974 -64.27 40.83 -10.60
C THR A 974 -64.02 42.03 -9.69
N THR A 975 -64.05 41.87 -8.36
CA THR A 975 -64.03 42.97 -7.37
C THR A 975 -62.63 43.14 -6.78
N LEU A 976 -62.15 44.38 -6.70
CA LEU A 976 -60.93 44.74 -5.96
C LEU A 976 -61.30 45.44 -4.66
N THR A 977 -60.95 44.86 -3.51
CA THR A 977 -61.15 45.47 -2.19
C THR A 977 -59.82 45.98 -1.64
N ILE A 978 -59.73 47.26 -1.29
CA ILE A 978 -58.52 47.87 -0.72
C ILE A 978 -58.72 48.07 0.79
N ASN A 979 -58.28 47.09 1.59
CA ASN A 979 -58.41 47.09 3.04
C ASN A 979 -57.19 47.66 3.78
N ALA A 980 -56.02 47.59 3.16
CA ALA A 980 -54.77 48.13 3.69
C ALA A 980 -54.14 49.13 2.71
N PRO A 981 -53.29 50.08 3.18
CA PRO A 981 -52.81 51.19 2.36
C PRO A 981 -52.02 50.75 1.12
N ILE A 982 -52.14 51.52 0.04
CA ILE A 982 -51.26 51.43 -1.13
C ILE A 982 -50.38 52.68 -1.13
N SER A 983 -49.06 52.55 -0.98
CA SER A 983 -48.13 53.69 -0.90
C SER A 983 -46.94 53.51 -1.84
N LEU A 984 -46.90 54.30 -2.91
CA LEU A 984 -45.99 54.07 -4.05
C LEU A 984 -44.87 55.11 -4.19
N GLY A 985 -44.81 56.12 -3.32
CA GLY A 985 -43.88 57.25 -3.49
C GLY A 985 -44.18 58.01 -4.79
N SER A 986 -43.17 58.16 -5.65
CA SER A 986 -43.36 58.78 -6.97
C SER A 986 -43.86 57.83 -8.08
N GLY A 987 -44.25 56.59 -7.74
CA GLY A 987 -44.81 55.62 -8.70
C GLY A 987 -46.30 55.87 -9.00
N ASN A 988 -46.76 55.33 -10.12
CA ASN A 988 -48.16 55.37 -10.55
C ASN A 988 -48.90 54.08 -10.16
N LEU A 989 -50.18 54.20 -9.78
CA LEU A 989 -51.09 53.08 -9.58
C LEU A 989 -52.01 52.93 -10.80
N THR A 990 -52.06 51.74 -11.41
CA THR A 990 -53.03 51.38 -12.45
C THR A 990 -53.97 50.32 -11.91
N LEU A 991 -55.27 50.58 -11.95
CA LEU A 991 -56.32 49.64 -11.59
C LEU A 991 -57.14 49.30 -12.83
N GLN A 992 -57.26 48.02 -13.15
CA GLN A 992 -58.12 47.51 -14.23
C GLN A 992 -59.02 46.43 -13.66
N VAL A 993 -60.27 46.78 -13.37
CA VAL A 993 -61.17 45.93 -12.60
C VAL A 993 -62.43 45.58 -13.38
N GLY A 994 -62.94 44.36 -13.21
CA GLY A 994 -64.07 43.82 -13.96
C GLY A 994 -65.44 44.31 -13.47
N THR A 995 -65.67 44.38 -12.15
CA THR A 995 -66.98 44.73 -11.56
C THR A 995 -66.93 45.99 -10.70
N ALA A 996 -66.12 46.02 -9.63
CA ALA A 996 -66.06 47.16 -8.71
C ALA A 996 -64.73 47.23 -7.96
N THR A 997 -64.27 48.45 -7.64
CA THR A 997 -63.23 48.69 -6.65
C THR A 997 -63.84 49.40 -5.45
N THR A 998 -63.56 48.93 -4.23
CA THR A 998 -64.03 49.54 -2.99
C THR A 998 -62.89 49.72 -1.98
N GLN A 999 -62.93 50.78 -1.19
CA GLN A 999 -62.08 50.95 0.00
C GLN A 999 -62.86 50.58 1.26
N ASP A 1000 -63.41 49.37 1.31
CA ASP A 1000 -64.34 48.95 2.38
C ASP A 1000 -63.79 47.80 3.23
N ALA A 1001 -63.47 48.09 4.50
CA ALA A 1001 -63.27 47.04 5.49
C ALA A 1001 -64.65 46.47 5.86
N ALA A 1002 -64.86 45.17 5.64
CA ALA A 1002 -66.13 44.45 5.85
C ALA A 1002 -66.77 44.59 7.26
N THR A 1003 -66.16 45.36 8.18
CA THR A 1003 -66.69 45.75 9.48
C THR A 1003 -66.75 47.26 9.60
N SER A 1004 -67.95 47.81 9.34
CA SER A 1004 -68.43 49.17 9.62
C SER A 1004 -67.59 49.95 10.67
N GLU A 1005 -67.08 51.11 10.25
CA GLU A 1005 -66.40 52.18 11.01
C GLU A 1005 -64.86 52.18 11.16
N SER A 1006 -64.12 51.53 10.25
CA SER A 1006 -62.73 51.93 9.95
C SER A 1006 -62.56 52.23 8.47
N SER A 1007 -62.03 53.41 8.13
CA SER A 1007 -61.66 53.80 6.76
C SER A 1007 -60.85 52.68 6.09
N GLY A 1008 -61.21 52.25 4.87
CA GLY A 1008 -60.41 51.27 4.11
C GLY A 1008 -58.99 51.75 3.83
N GLY A 1009 -58.18 51.01 3.06
CA GLY A 1009 -56.78 51.37 2.82
C GLY A 1009 -56.63 52.63 1.97
N ALA A 1010 -55.89 53.64 2.44
CA ALA A 1010 -55.61 54.87 1.69
C ALA A 1010 -54.66 54.62 0.50
N ILE A 1011 -54.82 55.39 -0.58
CA ILE A 1011 -53.98 55.34 -1.77
C ILE A 1011 -53.07 56.57 -1.81
N THR A 1012 -51.75 56.37 -1.86
CA THR A 1012 -50.75 57.42 -2.02
C THR A 1012 -49.86 57.13 -3.23
N ALA A 1013 -49.96 57.93 -4.30
CA ALA A 1013 -49.25 57.70 -5.56
C ALA A 1013 -49.03 59.01 -6.34
N ALA A 1014 -48.06 59.05 -7.25
CA ALA A 1014 -47.88 60.20 -8.15
C ALA A 1014 -49.03 60.32 -9.16
N GLY A 1015 -49.51 59.19 -9.67
CA GLY A 1015 -50.62 59.13 -10.59
C GLY A 1015 -51.51 57.92 -10.37
N LEU A 1016 -52.82 58.07 -10.61
CA LEU A 1016 -53.80 57.00 -10.56
C LEU A 1016 -54.46 56.84 -11.93
N VAL A 1017 -54.43 55.63 -12.48
CA VAL A 1017 -55.12 55.23 -13.70
C VAL A 1017 -56.23 54.26 -13.37
N LEU A 1018 -57.46 54.55 -13.80
CA LEU A 1018 -58.61 53.66 -13.66
C LEU A 1018 -59.09 53.16 -15.03
N LEU A 1019 -59.08 51.84 -15.25
CA LEU A 1019 -59.38 51.19 -16.54
C LEU A 1019 -60.48 50.11 -16.39
N GLY A 1020 -60.84 49.43 -17.48
CA GLY A 1020 -61.76 48.29 -17.42
C GLY A 1020 -63.23 48.70 -17.31
N ASN A 1021 -64.06 47.75 -16.90
CA ASN A 1021 -65.53 47.90 -16.89
C ASN A 1021 -66.09 48.07 -15.48
N GLY A 1022 -65.28 48.05 -14.42
CA GLY A 1022 -65.77 48.19 -13.06
C GLY A 1022 -66.15 49.62 -12.66
N SER A 1023 -67.00 49.75 -11.63
CA SER A 1023 -67.16 51.01 -10.89
C SER A 1023 -66.02 51.22 -9.90
N TYR A 1024 -65.58 52.46 -9.72
CA TYR A 1024 -64.51 52.82 -8.78
C TYR A 1024 -65.08 53.67 -7.65
N ASP A 1025 -65.14 53.13 -6.44
CA ASP A 1025 -65.59 53.86 -5.25
C ASP A 1025 -64.44 54.00 -4.25
N LEU A 1026 -63.68 55.09 -4.40
CA LEU A 1026 -62.43 55.39 -3.70
C LEU A 1026 -62.63 56.57 -2.75
N TRP A 1027 -63.44 56.33 -1.72
CA TRP A 1027 -63.98 57.34 -0.80
C TRP A 1027 -63.09 57.68 0.41
N ASN A 1028 -61.92 57.04 0.57
CA ASN A 1028 -61.06 57.32 1.72
C ASN A 1028 -60.50 58.75 1.66
N SER A 1029 -60.80 59.56 2.67
CA SER A 1029 -60.34 60.96 2.78
C SER A 1029 -58.82 61.15 2.88
N ALA A 1030 -58.07 60.09 3.17
CA ALA A 1030 -56.61 60.09 3.26
C ALA A 1030 -55.92 59.65 1.95
N ASN A 1031 -56.68 59.41 0.89
CA ASN A 1031 -56.11 59.26 -0.45
C ASN A 1031 -55.35 60.54 -0.84
N ASP A 1032 -54.19 60.38 -1.48
CA ASP A 1032 -53.31 61.48 -1.88
C ASP A 1032 -52.63 61.13 -3.22
N VAL A 1033 -53.20 61.62 -4.31
CA VAL A 1033 -52.75 61.35 -5.68
C VAL A 1033 -52.51 62.65 -6.43
N SER A 1034 -51.34 62.84 -7.04
CA SER A 1034 -51.06 64.10 -7.74
C SER A 1034 -51.77 64.26 -9.08
N THR A 1035 -51.98 63.17 -9.84
CA THR A 1035 -52.70 63.19 -11.13
C THR A 1035 -53.67 62.02 -11.28
N LEU A 1036 -54.90 62.30 -11.68
CA LEU A 1036 -55.91 61.30 -12.00
C LEU A 1036 -56.11 61.21 -13.52
N ALA A 1037 -56.13 59.99 -14.04
CA ALA A 1037 -56.56 59.67 -15.40
C ALA A 1037 -57.45 58.42 -15.40
N ALA A 1038 -58.42 58.33 -16.30
CA ALA A 1038 -59.31 57.17 -16.37
C ALA A 1038 -59.89 56.94 -17.77
N ASN A 1039 -60.18 55.68 -18.06
CA ASN A 1039 -60.93 55.24 -19.23
C ASN A 1039 -61.77 54.01 -18.84
N THR A 1040 -63.01 54.24 -18.41
CA THR A 1040 -63.95 53.22 -17.93
C THR A 1040 -65.35 53.47 -18.48
N ASN A 1041 -66.31 52.57 -18.20
CA ASN A 1041 -67.71 52.71 -18.61
C ASN A 1041 -68.67 52.96 -17.44
N ASN A 1042 -68.16 53.07 -16.20
CA ASN A 1042 -68.99 53.11 -15.00
C ASN A 1042 -68.62 54.25 -14.03
N LEU A 1043 -69.35 54.32 -12.90
CA LEU A 1043 -69.14 55.32 -11.85
C LEU A 1043 -67.68 55.38 -11.43
N ILE A 1044 -67.15 56.60 -11.32
CA ILE A 1044 -65.91 56.91 -10.60
C ILE A 1044 -66.28 57.85 -9.46
N HIS A 1045 -65.95 57.48 -8.24
CA HIS A 1045 -65.95 58.33 -7.06
C HIS A 1045 -64.54 58.33 -6.48
N PHE A 1046 -63.93 59.50 -6.40
CA PHE A 1046 -62.56 59.64 -5.90
C PHE A 1046 -62.47 60.81 -4.92
N THR A 1047 -62.08 60.49 -3.70
CA THR A 1047 -61.72 61.47 -2.66
C THR A 1047 -60.21 61.66 -2.62
N ASP A 1048 -59.74 62.89 -2.42
CA ASP A 1048 -58.32 63.25 -2.30
C ASP A 1048 -58.07 64.31 -1.21
N GLN A 1049 -56.97 64.18 -0.48
CA GLN A 1049 -56.62 65.02 0.66
C GLN A 1049 -56.08 66.41 0.27
N ASN A 1050 -55.23 66.52 -0.75
CA ASN A 1050 -54.38 67.70 -1.00
C ASN A 1050 -54.70 68.44 -2.30
N GLY A 1051 -55.59 67.90 -3.15
CA GLY A 1051 -55.89 68.39 -4.48
C GLY A 1051 -55.01 67.76 -5.56
N PHE A 1052 -55.55 67.61 -6.77
CA PHE A 1052 -54.93 66.83 -7.83
C PHE A 1052 -55.19 67.40 -9.23
N ASN A 1053 -54.40 66.99 -10.21
CA ASN A 1053 -54.59 67.37 -11.61
C ASN A 1053 -55.35 66.28 -12.38
N ILE A 1054 -56.33 66.66 -13.19
CA ILE A 1054 -56.85 65.79 -14.25
C ILE A 1054 -55.89 65.89 -15.45
N GLY A 1055 -55.15 64.83 -15.71
CA GLY A 1055 -54.00 64.88 -16.62
C GLY A 1055 -53.72 63.58 -17.34
N THR A 1056 -52.47 63.41 -17.77
CA THR A 1056 -52.00 62.15 -18.37
C THR A 1056 -51.25 61.36 -17.32
N VAL A 1057 -51.65 60.10 -17.11
CA VAL A 1057 -50.91 59.14 -16.31
C VAL A 1057 -50.67 57.90 -17.18
N ASN A 1058 -49.43 57.44 -17.25
CA ASN A 1058 -48.99 56.42 -18.21
C ASN A 1058 -49.37 56.81 -19.65
N THR A 1059 -50.20 56.01 -20.33
CA THR A 1059 -50.69 56.27 -21.69
C THR A 1059 -52.13 56.79 -21.72
N THR A 1060 -52.78 56.92 -20.56
CA THR A 1060 -54.19 57.35 -20.44
C THR A 1060 -54.26 58.86 -20.25
N ASN A 1061 -55.06 59.52 -21.09
CA ASN A 1061 -55.20 60.98 -21.10
C ASN A 1061 -56.57 61.39 -20.55
N GLY A 1062 -56.56 62.23 -19.51
CA GLY A 1062 -57.77 62.79 -18.92
C GLY A 1062 -58.65 61.74 -18.28
N VAL A 1063 -59.92 62.06 -18.08
CA VAL A 1063 -60.91 61.13 -17.53
C VAL A 1063 -62.03 60.94 -18.53
N THR A 1064 -62.20 59.72 -19.04
CA THR A 1064 -63.33 59.32 -19.88
C THR A 1064 -64.14 58.25 -19.17
N THR A 1065 -65.43 58.51 -18.95
CA THR A 1065 -66.39 57.55 -18.44
C THR A 1065 -67.77 57.71 -19.06
N THR A 1066 -68.51 56.62 -19.29
CA THR A 1066 -69.96 56.70 -19.61
C THR A 1066 -70.85 56.80 -18.37
N GLY A 1067 -70.28 56.66 -17.18
CA GLY A 1067 -70.96 56.84 -15.90
C GLY A 1067 -70.79 58.26 -15.32
N ASN A 1068 -71.11 58.40 -14.04
CA ASN A 1068 -70.85 59.63 -13.29
C ASN A 1068 -69.38 59.66 -12.81
N LEU A 1069 -68.78 60.84 -12.84
CA LEU A 1069 -67.50 61.17 -12.22
C LEU A 1069 -67.78 62.05 -11.00
N VAL A 1070 -67.47 61.59 -9.80
CA VAL A 1070 -67.58 62.34 -8.55
C VAL A 1070 -66.17 62.57 -8.02
N LEU A 1071 -65.78 63.84 -7.92
CA LEU A 1071 -64.49 64.28 -7.40
C LEU A 1071 -64.72 64.98 -6.07
N ASP A 1072 -64.11 64.48 -5.00
CA ASP A 1072 -64.15 65.10 -3.67
C ASP A 1072 -62.73 65.48 -3.25
N ALA A 1073 -62.42 66.77 -3.13
CA ALA A 1073 -61.05 67.22 -2.91
C ALA A 1073 -60.91 68.14 -1.69
N GLY A 1074 -59.90 67.86 -0.87
CA GLY A 1074 -59.46 68.72 0.23
C GLY A 1074 -58.64 69.94 -0.24
N GLY A 1075 -58.04 69.88 -1.43
CA GLY A 1075 -57.27 70.98 -2.05
C GLY A 1075 -57.63 71.24 -3.51
N ALA A 1076 -56.86 72.08 -4.21
CA ALA A 1076 -57.23 72.54 -5.55
C ALA A 1076 -57.16 71.42 -6.60
N VAL A 1077 -58.23 71.27 -7.39
CA VAL A 1077 -58.28 70.39 -8.56
C VAL A 1077 -58.03 71.20 -9.83
N THR A 1078 -56.99 70.86 -10.57
CA THR A 1078 -56.63 71.51 -11.85
C THR A 1078 -56.80 70.55 -13.02
N GLN A 1079 -56.74 71.08 -14.24
CA GLN A 1079 -56.91 70.28 -15.44
C GLN A 1079 -55.89 70.60 -16.52
N THR A 1080 -55.29 69.55 -17.08
CA THR A 1080 -54.42 69.61 -18.27
C THR A 1080 -54.97 68.78 -19.43
N GLN A 1081 -55.81 67.78 -19.15
CA GLN A 1081 -56.47 66.93 -20.14
C GLN A 1081 -57.98 66.91 -19.94
N ALA A 1082 -58.74 66.63 -21.00
CA ALA A 1082 -60.19 66.73 -20.99
C ALA A 1082 -60.90 65.72 -20.06
N ILE A 1083 -62.11 66.08 -19.62
CA ILE A 1083 -63.05 65.21 -18.92
C ILE A 1083 -64.20 64.90 -19.88
N ALA A 1084 -64.56 63.63 -20.04
CA ALA A 1084 -65.77 63.18 -20.72
C ALA A 1084 -66.57 62.26 -19.77
N ALA A 1085 -67.77 62.68 -19.35
CA ALA A 1085 -68.58 61.95 -18.36
C ALA A 1085 -70.10 62.15 -18.57
N ALA A 1086 -70.93 61.19 -18.15
CA ALA A 1086 -72.39 61.38 -18.16
C ALA A 1086 -72.84 62.40 -17.10
N GLY A 1087 -72.14 62.43 -15.96
CA GLY A 1087 -72.33 63.43 -14.92
C GLY A 1087 -71.02 63.76 -14.22
N LEU A 1088 -70.80 65.01 -13.82
CA LEU A 1088 -69.68 65.48 -13.02
C LEU A 1088 -70.21 66.01 -11.67
N GLY A 1089 -69.82 65.37 -10.57
CA GLY A 1089 -70.07 65.79 -9.20
C GLY A 1089 -68.79 66.37 -8.60
N LEU A 1090 -68.84 67.59 -8.05
CA LEU A 1090 -67.69 68.25 -7.41
C LEU A 1090 -67.98 68.49 -5.93
N LEU A 1091 -67.19 67.92 -5.03
CA LEU A 1091 -67.43 67.90 -3.58
C LEU A 1091 -66.24 68.46 -2.79
N GLY A 1092 -66.38 68.63 -1.47
CA GLY A 1092 -65.24 68.92 -0.60
C GLY A 1092 -64.91 70.41 -0.42
N SER A 1093 -63.65 70.71 -0.07
CA SER A 1093 -63.21 72.08 0.26
C SER A 1093 -62.29 72.74 -0.76
N GLY A 1094 -61.82 71.95 -1.72
CA GLY A 1094 -60.97 72.38 -2.82
C GLY A 1094 -61.65 73.28 -3.85
N SER A 1095 -60.86 74.12 -4.52
CA SER A 1095 -61.28 74.85 -5.73
C SER A 1095 -61.12 73.98 -6.98
N TYR A 1096 -62.02 74.08 -7.95
CA TYR A 1096 -62.00 73.31 -9.20
C TYR A 1096 -61.71 74.23 -10.38
N THR A 1097 -60.59 74.04 -11.08
CA THR A 1097 -60.22 74.78 -12.31
C THR A 1097 -60.11 73.80 -13.48
N LEU A 1098 -61.21 73.66 -14.21
CA LEU A 1098 -61.46 72.63 -15.21
C LEU A 1098 -61.78 73.27 -16.57
N GLU A 1099 -60.81 74.00 -17.11
CA GLU A 1099 -60.99 74.93 -18.24
C GLU A 1099 -60.59 74.33 -19.60
N ASN A 1100 -60.41 73.01 -19.71
CA ASN A 1100 -60.09 72.41 -21.01
C ASN A 1100 -61.30 72.52 -21.97
N THR A 1101 -61.09 73.14 -23.14
CA THR A 1101 -62.16 73.37 -24.13
C THR A 1101 -62.74 72.11 -24.75
N ALA A 1102 -62.12 70.94 -24.53
CA ALA A 1102 -62.57 69.64 -25.02
C ALA A 1102 -63.32 68.82 -23.97
N ASN A 1103 -63.60 69.38 -22.78
CA ASN A 1103 -64.47 68.74 -21.80
C ASN A 1103 -65.87 68.47 -22.36
N ASN A 1104 -66.46 67.32 -22.04
CA ASN A 1104 -67.79 66.96 -22.51
C ASN A 1104 -68.56 66.26 -21.40
N VAL A 1105 -69.38 67.03 -20.66
CA VAL A 1105 -70.19 66.51 -19.57
C VAL A 1105 -71.66 66.87 -19.77
N THR A 1106 -72.54 65.88 -19.64
CA THR A 1106 -73.99 66.13 -19.80
C THR A 1106 -74.60 66.83 -18.59
N THR A 1107 -74.25 66.41 -17.37
CA THR A 1107 -74.81 66.96 -16.12
C THR A 1107 -73.72 67.37 -15.13
N LEU A 1108 -73.73 68.61 -14.65
CA LEU A 1108 -72.85 69.08 -13.58
C LEU A 1108 -73.63 69.29 -12.28
N ALA A 1109 -73.06 68.84 -11.17
CA ALA A 1109 -73.51 69.15 -9.82
C ALA A 1109 -72.30 69.42 -8.93
N ALA A 1110 -72.45 70.26 -7.92
CA ALA A 1110 -71.37 70.59 -7.00
C ALA A 1110 -71.89 70.96 -5.60
N ASP A 1111 -71.16 70.55 -4.57
CA ASP A 1111 -71.28 71.04 -3.20
C ASP A 1111 -69.88 71.20 -2.62
N THR A 1112 -69.30 72.37 -2.85
CA THR A 1112 -67.91 72.68 -2.45
C THR A 1112 -67.82 74.06 -1.82
N THR A 1113 -66.85 74.24 -0.93
CA THR A 1113 -66.53 75.58 -0.39
C THR A 1113 -65.55 76.37 -1.27
N GLY A 1114 -64.88 75.71 -2.21
CA GLY A 1114 -63.95 76.34 -3.15
C GLY A 1114 -64.65 76.96 -4.37
N ALA A 1115 -63.91 77.78 -5.11
CA ALA A 1115 -64.38 78.36 -6.38
C ALA A 1115 -64.39 77.29 -7.49
N ILE A 1116 -65.34 77.37 -8.40
CA ILE A 1116 -65.46 76.46 -9.56
C ILE A 1116 -65.30 77.27 -10.84
N SER A 1117 -64.34 76.88 -11.68
CA SER A 1117 -64.18 77.34 -13.07
C SER A 1117 -64.28 76.13 -14.00
N TYR A 1118 -65.25 76.12 -14.91
CA TYR A 1118 -65.49 74.98 -15.82
C TYR A 1118 -65.83 75.44 -17.23
N ILE A 1119 -65.26 74.77 -18.23
CA ILE A 1119 -65.59 74.93 -19.66
C ILE A 1119 -66.10 73.59 -20.18
N ASP A 1120 -67.17 73.62 -20.97
CA ASP A 1120 -67.72 72.47 -21.69
C ASP A 1120 -67.65 72.69 -23.20
N ALA A 1121 -67.46 71.62 -23.97
CA ALA A 1121 -67.45 71.62 -25.43
C ALA A 1121 -68.87 71.59 -26.02
N ASP A 1122 -69.85 71.03 -25.29
CA ASP A 1122 -71.24 70.84 -25.69
C ASP A 1122 -72.21 71.59 -24.75
N GLY A 1123 -73.48 71.20 -24.73
CA GLY A 1123 -74.51 71.80 -23.87
C GLY A 1123 -74.53 71.18 -22.47
N LEU A 1124 -74.34 72.00 -21.44
CA LEU A 1124 -74.24 71.58 -20.03
C LEU A 1124 -75.58 71.71 -19.28
N THR A 1125 -76.01 70.68 -18.55
CA THR A 1125 -77.18 70.75 -17.64
C THR A 1125 -76.73 70.81 -16.18
N ILE A 1126 -77.29 71.73 -15.38
CA ILE A 1126 -77.14 71.67 -13.92
C ILE A 1126 -78.22 70.76 -13.33
N GLY A 1127 -77.84 69.67 -12.67
CA GLY A 1127 -78.76 68.59 -12.31
C GLY A 1127 -78.36 67.79 -11.07
N SER A 1128 -78.78 66.52 -11.02
CA SER A 1128 -78.44 65.61 -9.92
C SER A 1128 -77.39 64.61 -10.37
N VAL A 1129 -76.25 64.60 -9.69
CA VAL A 1129 -75.19 63.60 -9.85
C VAL A 1129 -74.97 62.95 -8.48
N ASN A 1130 -74.07 63.52 -7.69
CA ASN A 1130 -73.91 63.42 -6.24
C ASN A 1130 -72.95 64.59 -5.90
N PRO A 1131 -73.45 65.80 -5.59
CA PRO A 1131 -74.74 66.14 -4.99
C PRO A 1131 -75.82 66.57 -6.03
N THR A 1132 -76.87 67.30 -5.62
CA THR A 1132 -77.91 67.86 -6.50
C THR A 1132 -77.79 69.39 -6.60
N GLY A 1133 -77.69 69.93 -7.83
CA GLY A 1133 -77.51 71.37 -8.07
C GLY A 1133 -76.07 71.84 -7.90
N ILE A 1134 -75.84 73.16 -7.86
CA ILE A 1134 -74.53 73.75 -7.54
C ILE A 1134 -74.67 74.60 -6.27
N THR A 1135 -73.91 74.24 -5.24
CA THR A 1135 -73.65 75.04 -4.04
C THR A 1135 -72.15 75.32 -3.95
N SER A 1136 -71.77 76.61 -4.12
CA SER A 1136 -70.41 77.11 -3.89
C SER A 1136 -70.44 78.41 -3.10
N THR A 1137 -69.63 78.50 -2.04
CA THR A 1137 -69.52 79.70 -1.20
C THR A 1137 -68.53 80.74 -1.74
N SER A 1138 -67.73 80.38 -2.77
CA SER A 1138 -66.64 81.20 -3.33
C SER A 1138 -66.85 81.61 -4.80
N GLY A 1139 -67.90 81.12 -5.46
CA GLY A 1139 -68.34 81.54 -6.80
C GLY A 1139 -68.20 80.45 -7.89
N PHE A 1140 -69.11 80.47 -8.87
CA PHE A 1140 -69.14 79.58 -10.03
C PHE A 1140 -68.93 80.40 -11.32
N TYR A 1141 -67.89 80.07 -12.08
CA TYR A 1141 -67.53 80.69 -13.35
C TYR A 1141 -67.63 79.65 -14.47
N SER A 1142 -68.58 79.82 -15.39
CA SER A 1142 -68.67 79.06 -16.63
C SER A 1142 -68.53 79.99 -17.82
N TYR A 1143 -67.68 79.64 -18.79
CA TYR A 1143 -67.48 80.42 -20.00
C TYR A 1143 -68.30 79.81 -21.16
N PRO A 1144 -69.21 80.57 -21.79
CA PRO A 1144 -69.88 80.10 -23.00
C PRO A 1144 -68.94 80.15 -24.21
N HIS A 1145 -68.95 79.05 -24.96
CA HIS A 1145 -68.35 78.76 -26.26
C HIS A 1145 -67.64 79.93 -27.01
N GLY A 1146 -66.38 79.69 -27.36
CA GLY A 1146 -65.50 80.59 -28.12
C GLY A 1146 -65.99 80.92 -29.53
N GLN A 1147 -66.83 81.96 -29.66
CA GLN A 1147 -66.98 82.70 -30.90
C GLN A 1147 -66.29 84.07 -30.76
N SER A 1148 -65.19 84.26 -31.48
CA SER A 1148 -64.64 85.58 -31.73
C SER A 1148 -65.66 86.42 -32.51
N HIS A 1149 -66.32 87.35 -31.84
CA HIS A 1149 -67.11 88.40 -32.50
C HIS A 1149 -66.16 89.53 -32.95
N PRO A 1150 -66.10 89.90 -34.24
CA PRO A 1150 -65.22 90.96 -34.70
C PRO A 1150 -65.80 92.33 -34.33
N GLY A 1151 -65.08 93.10 -33.51
CA GLY A 1151 -65.35 94.53 -33.35
C GLY A 1151 -65.22 95.11 -31.94
N CYS A 1152 -64.01 95.16 -31.37
CA CYS A 1152 -63.60 96.23 -30.44
C CYS A 1152 -62.07 96.20 -30.23
N PRO A 1153 -61.31 97.18 -30.74
CA PRO A 1153 -59.87 97.28 -30.50
C PRO A 1153 -59.60 98.08 -29.20
N ASN A 1154 -58.65 97.57 -28.40
CA ASN A 1154 -58.05 98.14 -27.19
C ASN A 1154 -58.80 97.98 -25.86
N CYS A 1155 -58.36 97.02 -25.03
CA CYS A 1155 -57.92 97.28 -23.65
C CYS A 1155 -56.84 96.25 -23.25
N HIS A 1156 -55.73 96.76 -22.71
CA HIS A 1156 -54.62 95.99 -22.14
C HIS A 1156 -54.32 96.58 -20.74
N TYR A 1157 -53.76 95.73 -19.86
CA TYR A 1157 -53.17 95.95 -18.52
C TYR A 1157 -54.06 95.93 -17.27
N GLY A 1158 -53.87 94.89 -16.43
CA GLY A 1158 -52.98 94.92 -15.25
C GLY A 1158 -53.49 95.47 -13.89
N ASN A 1159 -53.42 94.59 -12.88
CA ASN A 1159 -53.24 94.77 -11.42
C ASN A 1159 -54.28 95.50 -10.54
N GLY A 1160 -54.63 94.82 -9.43
CA GLY A 1160 -54.73 95.45 -8.11
C GLY A 1160 -56.13 95.63 -7.52
N ASP A 1161 -56.24 95.18 -6.27
CA ASP A 1161 -57.16 95.58 -5.20
C ASP A 1161 -58.58 95.00 -5.04
N THR A 1162 -58.80 94.82 -3.73
CA THR A 1162 -59.79 94.09 -2.97
C THR A 1162 -61.12 94.79 -2.76
N LEU A 1163 -62.10 93.99 -2.31
CA LEU A 1163 -63.25 94.33 -1.46
C LEU A 1163 -64.41 95.11 -2.08
N GLY A 1164 -65.61 94.52 -1.99
CA GLY A 1164 -66.85 95.30 -2.02
C GLY A 1164 -68.10 94.51 -2.38
N SER A 1165 -68.63 93.78 -1.40
CA SER A 1165 -69.96 93.17 -1.39
C SER A 1165 -71.07 93.98 -2.10
N ARG A 1166 -71.90 93.31 -2.90
CA ARG A 1166 -73.36 93.28 -2.69
C ARG A 1166 -74.05 92.29 -3.64
N SER A 1167 -74.89 91.48 -3.00
CA SER A 1167 -76.01 90.69 -3.50
C SER A 1167 -76.67 91.18 -4.79
N GLY A 1168 -76.99 90.25 -5.69
CA GLY A 1168 -77.97 90.51 -6.74
C GLY A 1168 -77.99 89.43 -7.79
N GLN A 1169 -79.00 88.56 -7.69
CA GLN A 1169 -79.42 87.56 -8.65
C GLN A 1169 -79.19 87.94 -10.12
N CYS A 1170 -78.67 86.99 -10.90
CA CYS A 1170 -79.06 86.87 -12.30
C CYS A 1170 -79.21 85.38 -12.64
N LEU A 1171 -80.46 84.96 -12.83
CA LEU A 1171 -80.78 83.75 -13.60
C LEU A 1171 -80.16 83.89 -15.00
N LEU A 1172 -79.71 82.78 -15.60
CA LEU A 1172 -80.41 82.16 -16.74
C LEU A 1172 -79.63 80.99 -17.38
N LYS A 1173 -80.43 79.95 -17.67
CA LYS A 1173 -80.39 78.99 -18.77
C LYS A 1173 -79.29 77.93 -18.83
#